data_AF-A0A8T5RZH4-F1
#
_entry.id   AF-A0A8T5RZH4-F1
#
_cell.length_a   1.000
_cell.length_b   1.000
_cell.length_c   1.000
_cell.angle_alpha   90.00
_cell.angle_beta   90.00
_cell.angle_gamma   90.00
#
_symmetry.space_group_name_H-M   'P 1'
#
loop_
_entity.id
_entity.type
_entity.pdbx_description
1 polymer ?
#
loop_
_entity_poly.entity_id
_entity_poly.type
_entity_poly.pdbx_seq_one_letter_code
_entity_poly.pdbx_strand_id
1 'polypeptide(L)'
;MKIKMKHIFTFLMLFLIIFSISTQNNLKNSIENVQEDLQDRTTNLNQAGFWNNFTFIHITNLNWTVANETDWCSGSGTWDNPYLIENMIINASDSPTGCGIFIENSVNVYFTIRNVTIFETTNGIKLENTNKGTFTNNILSNNGENGIYMVNGVNNTISNNQLINNGMYGINFSSNCLNNKIVGNIAKNEGTNLQDGGIYLANFCDGNEIIENIVYDNNVHGINIEDSCEGNLIYNNTLKNVVGNQQGYGIRLDSDCNQNNISLNTIENLNNFGIMMVTSDQNSVTNNQIIDISIGMYMLIAHQNKLISNTISGSSTAIFMSACDWGEIIGNIINNTTNYAIRIFINCDDNEFRDNIVKDNIGMGIQLDDPSDINNKFYKNSFISNGVHAYDNGTTTSWNNTMIGNYWDNYTGSDSNDDLIGDISHNIPGTANSNDSLPIWDDGDDLFPEIAINSPTNGSIFTLPPEFIIDFSDVNFDRLWVTINYSNIEYGFIASPGNNVVIDMPFSIWNLLPEGYFLVKIYVNDTAGNVNYAEITFIKELPPEPPPPDIVIIIIISAIVISIIAIAGILMRKLPNKDKIKKSRKLDEEQLSKAQYFKDVSSILTILAIHNESGLFLSKIAVRGGTGLDENLFTGFISAMGSFKDELAKQMGLQVKDKGKDNVIEYNEFTITLMDGEYLRLGLVSYDSLGVLIKKKCGQVLTAYETKHIDDLKNFEGEIQVFNDFEEIIDKGLDMNLNKKSIINTKQLNKYDAPESFITILNDLNSRSDGFYPAEITLILVREMNISEQEANFMVYEAYKNQIFLPTKLER
;
A
#
# COMPACT_ATOMS: atom_id res chain seq x y z
N MET A 1 27.09 35.91 -37.70
CA MET A 1 28.04 35.16 -38.56
C MET A 1 27.30 33.94 -39.12
N LYS A 2 26.92 33.97 -40.40
CA LYS A 2 26.07 32.94 -41.04
C LYS A 2 26.88 31.68 -41.34
N ILE A 3 26.78 30.66 -40.49
CA ILE A 3 27.18 29.29 -40.85
C ILE A 3 25.94 28.57 -41.36
N LYS A 4 26.01 28.10 -42.61
CA LYS A 4 24.91 27.56 -43.41
C LYS A 4 24.39 26.25 -42.80
N MET A 5 23.08 26.19 -42.52
CA MET A 5 22.28 25.01 -42.13
C MET A 5 22.51 23.73 -42.97
N LYS A 6 23.19 23.84 -44.12
CA LYS A 6 23.45 22.71 -45.01
C LYS A 6 24.41 21.69 -44.41
N HIS A 7 25.33 22.09 -43.51
CA HIS A 7 26.29 21.18 -42.87
C HIS A 7 25.72 20.40 -41.68
N ILE A 8 24.73 20.94 -40.97
CA ILE A 8 24.05 20.20 -39.90
C ILE A 8 23.23 19.05 -40.48
N PHE A 9 22.59 19.26 -41.64
CA PHE A 9 21.82 18.21 -42.31
C PHE A 9 22.72 17.14 -42.93
N THR A 10 23.89 17.51 -43.47
CA THR A 10 24.87 16.51 -43.95
C THR A 10 25.51 15.75 -42.79
N PHE A 11 25.76 16.40 -41.64
CA PHE A 11 26.30 15.76 -40.45
C PHE A 11 25.27 14.84 -39.78
N LEU A 12 23.99 15.22 -39.74
CA LEU A 12 22.91 14.34 -39.27
C LEU A 12 22.68 13.14 -40.18
N MET A 13 22.76 13.31 -41.51
CA MET A 13 22.66 12.17 -42.43
C MET A 13 23.88 11.25 -42.34
N LEU A 14 25.09 11.80 -42.20
CA LEU A 14 26.30 10.98 -41.98
C LEU A 14 26.23 10.25 -40.64
N PHE A 15 25.70 10.91 -39.59
CA PHE A 15 25.50 10.30 -38.28
C PHE A 15 24.45 9.20 -38.33
N LEU A 16 23.33 9.39 -39.05
CA LEU A 16 22.30 8.36 -39.23
C LEU A 16 22.77 7.18 -40.08
N ILE A 17 23.65 7.40 -41.06
CA ILE A 17 24.27 6.34 -41.86
C ILE A 17 25.34 5.59 -41.05
N ILE A 18 26.13 6.28 -40.23
CA ILE A 18 27.10 5.65 -39.32
C ILE A 18 26.37 4.90 -38.19
N PHE A 19 25.24 5.43 -37.71
CA PHE A 19 24.39 4.77 -36.73
C PHE A 19 23.72 3.53 -37.33
N SER A 20 23.23 3.59 -38.58
CA SER A 20 22.64 2.43 -39.27
C SER A 20 23.67 1.35 -39.63
N ILE A 21 24.92 1.74 -39.92
CA ILE A 21 26.03 0.79 -40.13
C ILE A 21 26.52 0.20 -38.79
N SER A 22 26.48 0.96 -37.69
CA SER A 22 26.81 0.43 -36.36
C SER A 22 25.71 -0.48 -35.81
N THR A 23 24.44 -0.19 -36.09
CA THR A 23 23.32 -1.07 -35.70
C THR A 23 23.25 -2.30 -36.59
N GLN A 24 23.63 -2.23 -37.88
CA GLN A 24 23.77 -3.43 -38.72
C GLN A 24 24.99 -4.29 -38.35
N ASN A 25 26.13 -3.70 -37.94
CA ASN A 25 27.27 -4.48 -37.47
C ASN A 25 27.07 -5.06 -36.06
N ASN A 26 26.31 -4.39 -35.19
CA ASN A 26 25.92 -4.93 -33.89
C ASN A 26 24.83 -6.00 -34.00
N LEU A 27 23.93 -5.94 -35.00
CA LEU A 27 23.00 -7.04 -35.30
C LEU A 27 23.71 -8.23 -35.96
N LYS A 28 24.72 -7.99 -36.81
CA LYS A 28 25.44 -9.08 -37.49
C LYS A 28 26.39 -9.82 -36.54
N ASN A 29 27.09 -9.09 -35.65
CA ASN A 29 27.93 -9.70 -34.63
C ASN A 29 27.13 -10.32 -33.47
N SER A 30 25.89 -9.87 -33.21
CA SER A 30 25.00 -10.54 -32.25
C SER A 30 24.31 -11.75 -32.87
N ILE A 31 24.11 -11.82 -34.18
CA ILE A 31 23.55 -13.01 -34.86
C ILE A 31 24.64 -14.08 -35.12
N GLU A 32 25.89 -13.69 -35.40
CA GLU A 32 27.00 -14.66 -35.54
C GLU A 32 27.49 -15.22 -34.18
N ASN A 33 27.52 -14.41 -33.11
CA ASN A 33 27.87 -14.91 -31.76
C ASN A 33 26.71 -15.68 -31.08
N VAL A 34 25.45 -15.38 -31.41
CA VAL A 34 24.32 -16.21 -30.95
C VAL A 34 24.27 -17.51 -31.75
N GLN A 35 24.73 -17.58 -33.00
CA GLN A 35 24.83 -18.85 -33.74
C GLN A 35 26.01 -19.72 -33.30
N GLU A 36 27.15 -19.18 -32.85
CA GLU A 36 28.24 -19.99 -32.26
C GLU A 36 27.96 -20.41 -30.80
N ASP A 37 27.36 -19.56 -29.95
CA ASP A 37 27.01 -19.93 -28.55
C ASP A 37 25.75 -20.83 -28.49
N LEU A 38 24.88 -20.81 -29.52
CA LEU A 38 23.83 -21.82 -29.70
C LEU A 38 24.37 -23.15 -30.24
N GLN A 39 25.54 -23.18 -30.87
CA GLN A 39 26.13 -24.42 -31.39
C GLN A 39 26.98 -25.16 -30.34
N ASP A 40 27.50 -24.44 -29.34
CA ASP A 40 28.27 -25.04 -28.23
C ASP A 40 27.38 -25.43 -27.02
N ARG A 41 26.24 -24.76 -26.82
CA ARG A 41 25.22 -25.17 -25.81
C ARG A 41 24.25 -26.25 -26.29
N THR A 42 24.26 -26.60 -27.58
CA THR A 42 23.44 -27.69 -28.13
C THR A 42 24.10 -29.07 -28.06
N THR A 43 25.28 -29.19 -27.43
CA THR A 43 25.94 -30.49 -27.28
C THR A 43 25.59 -31.25 -26.00
N ASN A 44 24.72 -30.73 -25.11
CA ASN A 44 24.15 -31.48 -23.97
C ASN A 44 22.75 -31.02 -23.50
N LEU A 45 21.98 -30.30 -24.32
CA LEU A 45 20.60 -29.92 -23.97
C LEU A 45 19.59 -30.88 -24.61
N ASN A 46 19.09 -31.79 -23.79
CA ASN A 46 17.93 -32.61 -24.05
C ASN A 46 16.69 -31.70 -24.09
N GLN A 47 16.34 -31.22 -25.28
CA GLN A 47 15.10 -30.48 -25.55
C GLN A 47 13.88 -31.28 -25.06
N ALA A 48 12.80 -30.59 -24.67
CA ALA A 48 11.52 -31.24 -24.36
C ALA A 48 11.14 -32.21 -25.49
N GLY A 49 11.03 -33.50 -25.14
CA GLY A 49 10.97 -34.60 -26.10
C GLY A 49 12.24 -35.48 -26.16
N PHE A 50 13.10 -35.46 -25.13
CA PHE A 50 14.22 -36.41 -25.07
C PHE A 50 13.73 -37.84 -24.79
N TRP A 51 12.79 -37.97 -23.86
CA TRP A 51 12.11 -39.23 -23.55
C TRP A 51 10.74 -39.25 -24.23
N ASN A 52 10.69 -39.87 -25.42
CA ASN A 52 9.44 -40.14 -26.15
C ASN A 52 9.12 -41.63 -26.05
N ASN A 53 7.83 -41.99 -26.05
CA ASN A 53 7.27 -43.36 -25.89
C ASN A 53 7.10 -43.88 -24.45
N PHE A 54 6.96 -43.02 -23.45
CA PHE A 54 6.44 -43.44 -22.15
C PHE A 54 4.92 -43.46 -22.18
N THR A 55 4.32 -44.56 -21.76
CA THR A 55 2.87 -44.68 -21.58
C THR A 55 2.45 -44.42 -20.14
N PHE A 56 3.31 -44.70 -19.17
CA PHE A 56 3.11 -44.37 -17.76
C PHE A 56 4.42 -44.50 -16.96
N ILE A 57 4.45 -43.91 -15.78
CA ILE A 57 5.47 -44.14 -14.74
C ILE A 57 4.75 -44.49 -13.45
N HIS A 58 5.21 -45.54 -12.76
CA HIS A 58 4.68 -45.91 -11.45
C HIS A 58 5.83 -46.10 -10.45
N ILE A 59 5.81 -45.30 -9.40
CA ILE A 59 6.79 -45.31 -8.33
C ILE A 59 6.12 -45.66 -7.01
N THR A 60 6.78 -46.53 -6.25
CA THR A 60 6.44 -46.87 -4.87
C THR A 60 7.67 -46.61 -3.98
N ASN A 61 7.52 -46.74 -2.66
CA ASN A 61 8.67 -46.75 -1.75
C ASN A 61 9.70 -47.86 -2.02
N LEU A 62 9.37 -48.88 -2.80
CA LEU A 62 10.23 -50.04 -3.03
C LEU A 62 11.08 -49.93 -4.30
N ASN A 63 10.74 -49.03 -5.23
CA ASN A 63 11.35 -49.04 -6.57
C ASN A 63 12.03 -47.73 -6.98
N TRP A 64 12.16 -46.76 -6.09
CA TRP A 64 12.94 -45.54 -6.36
C TRP A 64 14.39 -45.84 -6.79
N THR A 65 15.05 -46.78 -6.11
CA THR A 65 16.43 -47.15 -6.46
C THR A 65 16.51 -47.83 -7.82
N VAL A 66 15.51 -48.66 -8.16
CA VAL A 66 15.41 -49.32 -9.48
C VAL A 66 15.12 -48.29 -10.57
N ALA A 67 14.26 -47.30 -10.30
CA ALA A 67 14.03 -46.20 -11.23
C ALA A 67 15.33 -45.41 -11.48
N ASN A 68 16.11 -45.14 -10.43
CA ASN A 68 17.39 -44.43 -10.53
C ASN A 68 18.51 -45.23 -11.24
N GLU A 69 18.33 -46.53 -11.46
CA GLU A 69 19.22 -47.32 -12.33
C GLU A 69 18.90 -47.14 -13.82
N THR A 70 17.82 -46.43 -14.14
CA THR A 70 17.43 -46.10 -15.52
C THR A 70 17.90 -44.71 -15.91
N ASP A 71 18.02 -44.46 -17.21
CA ASP A 71 18.51 -43.18 -17.71
C ASP A 71 17.53 -42.01 -17.51
N TRP A 72 16.24 -42.29 -17.25
CA TRP A 72 15.18 -41.27 -17.16
C TRP A 72 14.91 -40.76 -15.74
N CYS A 73 15.49 -41.40 -14.72
CA CYS A 73 15.39 -40.97 -13.33
C CYS A 73 16.80 -40.84 -12.75
N SER A 74 17.07 -39.74 -12.06
CA SER A 74 18.36 -39.50 -11.41
C SER A 74 18.19 -39.08 -9.95
N GLY A 75 19.27 -38.91 -9.20
CA GLY A 75 19.25 -38.42 -7.81
C GLY A 75 19.40 -39.52 -6.76
N SER A 76 19.31 -39.15 -5.48
CA SER A 76 19.43 -40.10 -4.36
C SER A 76 18.28 -40.05 -3.35
N GLY A 77 17.26 -39.23 -3.61
CA GLY A 77 16.10 -39.09 -2.73
C GLY A 77 16.37 -38.26 -1.46
N THR A 78 17.52 -37.58 -1.38
CA THR A 78 17.91 -36.71 -0.28
C THR A 78 17.52 -35.27 -0.57
N TRP A 79 17.42 -34.40 0.45
CA TRP A 79 17.05 -33.00 0.25
C TRP A 79 17.97 -32.27 -0.75
N ASP A 80 19.29 -32.45 -0.63
CA ASP A 80 20.29 -31.87 -1.55
C ASP A 80 20.32 -32.52 -2.94
N ASN A 81 19.73 -33.72 -3.09
CA ASN A 81 19.80 -34.50 -4.32
C ASN A 81 18.52 -35.37 -4.45
N PRO A 82 17.36 -34.72 -4.68
CA PRO A 82 16.08 -35.40 -4.80
C PRO A 82 16.08 -36.35 -5.99
N TYR A 83 15.23 -37.39 -5.96
CA TYR A 83 14.98 -38.14 -7.19
C TYR A 83 14.35 -37.22 -8.23
N LEU A 84 14.81 -37.28 -9.48
CA LEU A 84 14.46 -36.33 -10.52
C LEU A 84 13.90 -37.04 -11.74
N ILE A 85 12.65 -36.71 -12.07
CA ILE A 85 11.96 -37.11 -13.31
C ILE A 85 11.74 -35.83 -14.12
N GLU A 86 12.31 -35.74 -15.32
CA GLU A 86 12.26 -34.49 -16.09
C GLU A 86 12.33 -34.63 -17.62
N ASN A 87 11.87 -33.59 -18.31
CA ASN A 87 12.03 -33.40 -19.76
C ASN A 87 11.36 -34.49 -20.62
N MET A 88 10.17 -34.94 -20.21
CA MET A 88 9.45 -36.08 -20.81
C MET A 88 8.13 -35.68 -21.46
N ILE A 89 7.71 -36.42 -22.49
CA ILE A 89 6.35 -36.34 -23.05
C ILE A 89 5.69 -37.72 -22.90
N ILE A 90 4.57 -37.77 -22.15
CA ILE A 90 3.83 -39.00 -21.83
C ILE A 90 2.44 -38.89 -22.44
N ASN A 91 2.18 -39.67 -23.50
CA ASN A 91 0.82 -39.96 -23.94
C ASN A 91 0.34 -41.18 -23.16
N ALA A 92 -0.57 -40.96 -22.21
CA ALA A 92 -0.98 -41.97 -21.25
C ALA A 92 -2.33 -42.64 -21.58
N SER A 93 -2.70 -42.66 -22.88
CA SER A 93 -3.94 -43.28 -23.38
C SER A 93 -4.06 -44.77 -23.05
N ASP A 94 -2.92 -45.47 -23.03
CA ASP A 94 -2.83 -46.90 -22.72
C ASP A 94 -2.31 -47.17 -21.30
N SER A 95 -2.34 -46.17 -20.40
CA SER A 95 -1.84 -46.33 -19.05
C SER A 95 -2.69 -47.34 -18.25
N PRO A 96 -2.08 -48.44 -17.73
CA PRO A 96 -2.81 -49.44 -16.95
C PRO A 96 -3.24 -48.94 -15.56
N THR A 97 -2.64 -47.84 -15.09
CA THR A 97 -2.98 -47.20 -13.80
C THR A 97 -4.05 -46.13 -13.95
N GLY A 98 -4.44 -45.79 -15.18
CA GLY A 98 -5.26 -44.61 -15.48
C GLY A 98 -4.53 -43.29 -15.18
N CYS A 99 -3.21 -43.31 -15.00
CA CYS A 99 -2.42 -42.12 -14.70
C CYS A 99 -1.15 -42.03 -15.55
N GLY A 100 -0.69 -40.83 -15.88
CA GLY A 100 0.59 -40.65 -16.57
C GLY A 100 1.76 -40.92 -15.64
N ILE A 101 1.75 -40.31 -14.45
CA ILE A 101 2.68 -40.63 -13.37
C ILE A 101 1.88 -40.95 -12.11
N PHE A 102 2.16 -42.10 -11.49
CA PHE A 102 1.61 -42.48 -10.19
C PHE A 102 2.74 -42.67 -9.19
N ILE A 103 2.71 -41.93 -8.08
CA ILE A 103 3.62 -42.14 -6.94
C ILE A 103 2.79 -42.52 -5.72
N GLU A 104 3.08 -43.67 -5.14
CA GLU A 104 2.41 -44.13 -3.92
C GLU A 104 3.38 -44.50 -2.80
N ASN A 105 2.96 -44.24 -1.56
CA ASN A 105 3.68 -44.61 -0.34
C ASN A 105 5.10 -44.04 -0.23
N SER A 106 5.43 -43.00 -1.02
CA SER A 106 6.74 -42.35 -1.03
C SER A 106 6.85 -41.34 0.11
N VAL A 107 7.20 -41.85 1.30
CA VAL A 107 7.35 -41.06 2.53
C VAL A 107 8.82 -40.96 2.91
N ASN A 108 9.25 -39.78 3.37
CA ASN A 108 10.63 -39.42 3.75
C ASN A 108 11.65 -39.48 2.61
N VAL A 109 11.17 -39.38 1.37
CA VAL A 109 12.01 -39.34 0.17
C VAL A 109 11.73 -38.02 -0.55
N TYR A 110 12.78 -37.29 -0.89
CA TYR A 110 12.65 -36.07 -1.68
C TYR A 110 12.65 -36.42 -3.17
N PHE A 111 11.69 -35.90 -3.92
CA PHE A 111 11.61 -36.11 -5.36
C PHE A 111 11.08 -34.87 -6.08
N THR A 112 11.45 -34.72 -7.35
CA THR A 112 11.07 -33.62 -8.23
C THR A 112 10.59 -34.17 -9.56
N ILE A 113 9.41 -33.75 -9.98
CA ILE A 113 8.88 -33.94 -11.35
C ILE A 113 8.85 -32.57 -12.01
N ARG A 114 9.65 -32.37 -13.07
CA ARG A 114 9.71 -31.07 -13.74
C ARG A 114 9.80 -31.12 -15.25
N ASN A 115 9.23 -30.12 -15.92
CA ASN A 115 9.23 -30.02 -17.38
C ASN A 115 8.73 -31.32 -18.06
N VAL A 116 7.65 -31.91 -17.52
CA VAL A 116 6.97 -33.04 -18.15
C VAL A 116 5.66 -32.59 -18.79
N THR A 117 5.33 -33.19 -19.93
CA THR A 117 4.03 -33.02 -20.60
C THR A 117 3.25 -34.33 -20.52
N ILE A 118 2.05 -34.30 -19.94
CA ILE A 118 1.19 -35.49 -19.78
C ILE A 118 -0.21 -35.19 -20.31
N PHE A 119 -0.74 -36.12 -21.13
CA PHE A 119 -2.06 -35.99 -21.73
C PHE A 119 -2.73 -37.35 -21.99
N GLU A 120 -4.05 -37.30 -22.24
CA GLU A 120 -4.90 -38.43 -22.63
C GLU A 120 -4.94 -39.56 -21.59
N THR A 121 -5.15 -39.22 -20.32
CA THR A 121 -5.30 -40.21 -19.24
C THR A 121 -6.39 -39.79 -18.25
N THR A 122 -6.71 -40.58 -17.22
CA THR A 122 -7.68 -40.15 -16.20
C THR A 122 -7.07 -39.03 -15.34
N ASN A 123 -5.91 -39.28 -14.74
CA ASN A 123 -5.18 -38.31 -13.93
C ASN A 123 -3.77 -38.09 -14.47
N GLY A 124 -3.37 -36.85 -14.76
CA GLY A 124 -2.03 -36.57 -15.27
C GLY A 124 -0.94 -37.08 -14.31
N ILE A 125 -0.96 -36.54 -13.08
CA ILE A 125 -0.12 -37.00 -11.98
C ILE A 125 -1.01 -37.39 -10.80
N LYS A 126 -0.81 -38.60 -10.26
CA LYS A 126 -1.51 -39.12 -9.10
C LYS A 126 -0.54 -39.39 -7.95
N LEU A 127 -0.94 -39.00 -6.74
CA LEU A 127 -0.16 -39.14 -5.51
C LEU A 127 -0.99 -39.75 -4.40
N GLU A 128 -0.47 -40.80 -3.77
CA GLU A 128 -1.11 -41.44 -2.61
C GLU A 128 -0.10 -41.67 -1.49
N ASN A 129 -0.36 -41.16 -0.28
CA ASN A 129 0.53 -41.33 0.87
C ASN A 129 1.97 -40.85 0.57
N THR A 130 2.13 -39.60 0.13
CA THR A 130 3.42 -39.04 -0.28
C THR A 130 3.79 -37.79 0.50
N ASN A 131 5.09 -37.55 0.71
CA ASN A 131 5.55 -36.26 1.22
C ASN A 131 6.82 -35.78 0.52
N LYS A 132 7.12 -34.47 0.67
CA LYS A 132 8.39 -33.86 0.22
C LYS A 132 8.63 -33.94 -1.29
N GLY A 133 7.56 -34.08 -2.08
CA GLY A 133 7.59 -34.01 -3.54
C GLY A 133 7.50 -32.58 -4.06
N THR A 134 8.19 -32.30 -5.16
CA THR A 134 8.09 -31.04 -5.91
C THR A 134 7.61 -31.31 -7.34
N PHE A 135 6.59 -30.60 -7.80
CA PHE A 135 6.02 -30.72 -9.14
C PHE A 135 6.08 -29.34 -9.78
N THR A 136 6.99 -29.14 -10.75
CA THR A 136 7.23 -27.80 -11.27
C THR A 136 7.38 -27.69 -12.79
N ASN A 137 6.82 -26.63 -13.38
CA ASN A 137 6.91 -26.37 -14.82
C ASN A 137 6.39 -27.52 -15.69
N ASN A 138 5.37 -28.26 -15.22
CA ASN A 138 4.77 -29.34 -15.98
C ASN A 138 3.54 -28.85 -16.76
N ILE A 139 3.23 -29.53 -17.87
CA ILE A 139 2.04 -29.29 -18.68
C ILE A 139 1.16 -30.54 -18.60
N LEU A 140 0.01 -30.42 -17.93
CA LEU A 140 -0.91 -31.51 -17.66
C LEU A 140 -2.24 -31.18 -18.34
N SER A 141 -2.49 -31.77 -19.50
CA SER A 141 -3.55 -31.31 -20.38
C SER A 141 -4.41 -32.42 -20.95
N ASN A 142 -5.71 -32.14 -21.18
CA ASN A 142 -6.66 -33.09 -21.78
C ASN A 142 -6.70 -34.44 -21.04
N ASN A 143 -6.69 -34.41 -19.70
CA ASN A 143 -6.92 -35.59 -18.88
C ASN A 143 -8.41 -35.68 -18.51
N GLY A 144 -8.95 -36.89 -18.45
CA GLY A 144 -10.37 -37.18 -18.27
C GLY A 144 -10.93 -36.71 -16.92
N GLU A 145 -10.09 -36.60 -15.89
CA GLU A 145 -10.47 -36.07 -14.57
C GLU A 145 -9.53 -34.95 -14.15
N ASN A 146 -8.34 -35.27 -13.61
CA ASN A 146 -7.51 -34.25 -12.97
C ASN A 146 -6.17 -34.05 -13.68
N GLY A 147 -5.65 -32.83 -13.63
CA GLY A 147 -4.24 -32.59 -13.94
C GLY A 147 -3.36 -33.24 -12.88
N ILE A 148 -3.56 -32.83 -11.61
CA ILE A 148 -2.92 -33.42 -10.43
C ILE A 148 -3.97 -33.88 -9.44
N TYR A 149 -3.88 -35.13 -8.99
CA TYR A 149 -4.73 -35.72 -7.96
C TYR A 149 -3.90 -36.22 -6.77
N MET A 150 -4.28 -35.87 -5.55
CA MET A 150 -3.54 -36.19 -4.33
C MET A 150 -4.46 -36.69 -3.21
N VAL A 151 -4.00 -37.74 -2.51
CA VAL A 151 -4.62 -38.29 -1.29
C VAL A 151 -3.55 -38.53 -0.23
N ASN A 152 -3.82 -38.15 1.02
CA ASN A 152 -2.91 -38.32 2.16
C ASN A 152 -1.51 -37.72 1.88
N GLY A 153 -1.45 -36.58 1.19
CA GLY A 153 -0.20 -35.92 0.80
C GLY A 153 0.21 -34.86 1.82
N VAL A 154 1.48 -34.85 2.24
CA VAL A 154 1.96 -33.89 3.25
C VAL A 154 3.21 -33.16 2.78
N ASN A 155 3.31 -31.85 3.00
CA ASN A 155 4.52 -31.07 2.70
C ASN A 155 5.02 -31.24 1.26
N ASN A 156 4.13 -31.29 0.28
CA ASN A 156 4.46 -31.27 -1.14
C ASN A 156 4.35 -29.86 -1.71
N THR A 157 5.08 -29.59 -2.79
CA THR A 157 5.05 -28.29 -3.50
C THR A 157 4.66 -28.50 -4.96
N ILE A 158 3.56 -27.90 -5.37
CA ILE A 158 3.06 -27.86 -6.75
C ILE A 158 3.22 -26.43 -7.25
N SER A 159 4.16 -26.18 -8.16
CA SER A 159 4.49 -24.81 -8.58
C SER A 159 4.63 -24.61 -10.08
N ASN A 160 4.16 -23.49 -10.62
CA ASN A 160 4.39 -23.10 -12.01
C ASN A 160 3.93 -24.14 -13.06
N ASN A 161 2.92 -24.97 -12.74
CA ASN A 161 2.39 -25.95 -13.69
C ASN A 161 1.26 -25.33 -14.53
N GLN A 162 1.10 -25.81 -15.75
CA GLN A 162 -0.03 -25.48 -16.62
C GLN A 162 -1.00 -26.67 -16.67
N LEU A 163 -2.19 -26.50 -16.12
CA LEU A 163 -3.22 -27.53 -16.01
C LEU A 163 -4.39 -27.12 -16.91
N ILE A 164 -4.46 -27.73 -18.10
CA ILE A 164 -5.27 -27.22 -19.22
C ILE A 164 -6.29 -28.25 -19.68
N ASN A 165 -7.58 -27.90 -19.76
CA ASN A 165 -8.62 -28.76 -20.31
C ASN A 165 -8.70 -30.14 -19.60
N ASN A 166 -8.64 -30.15 -18.27
CA ASN A 166 -8.82 -31.39 -17.49
C ASN A 166 -10.29 -31.54 -17.10
N GLY A 167 -10.81 -32.77 -17.14
CA GLY A 167 -12.25 -33.02 -17.13
C GLY A 167 -13.00 -32.73 -15.82
N MET A 168 -12.31 -32.67 -14.69
CA MET A 168 -12.85 -32.32 -13.38
C MET A 168 -12.09 -31.15 -12.77
N TYR A 169 -10.80 -31.30 -12.47
CA TYR A 169 -10.03 -30.24 -11.83
C TYR A 169 -8.64 -30.08 -12.43
N GLY A 170 -8.10 -28.87 -12.41
CA GLY A 170 -6.67 -28.68 -12.57
C GLY A 170 -5.93 -29.45 -11.47
N ILE A 171 -6.16 -29.07 -10.22
CA ILE A 171 -5.55 -29.67 -9.03
C ILE A 171 -6.65 -30.13 -8.08
N ASN A 172 -6.55 -31.36 -7.57
CA ASN A 172 -7.50 -31.97 -6.65
C ASN A 172 -6.80 -32.64 -5.47
N PHE A 173 -7.05 -32.14 -4.26
CA PHE A 173 -6.68 -32.74 -2.99
C PHE A 173 -7.94 -33.32 -2.36
N SER A 174 -8.08 -34.65 -2.34
CA SER A 174 -9.38 -35.24 -2.01
C SER A 174 -9.53 -35.70 -0.57
N SER A 175 -8.44 -35.92 0.16
CA SER A 175 -8.50 -36.29 1.58
C SER A 175 -7.14 -36.17 2.29
N ASN A 176 -7.15 -35.67 3.53
CA ASN A 176 -6.01 -35.60 4.44
C ASN A 176 -4.72 -35.07 3.79
N CYS A 177 -4.84 -34.07 2.90
CA CYS A 177 -3.69 -33.42 2.29
C CYS A 177 -3.31 -32.22 3.13
N LEU A 178 -2.16 -32.27 3.81
CA LEU A 178 -1.79 -31.33 4.86
C LEU A 178 -0.53 -30.53 4.52
N ASN A 179 -0.53 -29.23 4.81
CA ASN A 179 0.66 -28.38 4.71
C ASN A 179 1.35 -28.42 3.33
N ASN A 180 0.57 -28.55 2.25
CA ASN A 180 1.09 -28.51 0.90
C ASN A 180 1.04 -27.09 0.34
N LYS A 181 1.88 -26.81 -0.66
CA LYS A 181 1.93 -25.51 -1.35
C LYS A 181 1.49 -25.65 -2.80
N ILE A 182 0.56 -24.82 -3.24
CA ILE A 182 0.09 -24.67 -4.62
C ILE A 182 0.44 -23.24 -5.05
N VAL A 183 1.53 -23.04 -5.80
CA VAL A 183 2.13 -21.71 -6.03
C VAL A 183 2.30 -21.39 -7.52
N GLY A 184 1.79 -20.26 -8.01
CA GLY A 184 2.12 -19.79 -9.36
C GLY A 184 1.60 -20.69 -10.50
N ASN A 185 0.62 -21.55 -10.23
CA ASN A 185 0.09 -22.46 -11.25
C ASN A 185 -0.96 -21.76 -12.12
N ILE A 186 -1.10 -22.24 -13.35
CA ILE A 186 -2.14 -21.81 -14.28
C ILE A 186 -3.13 -22.96 -14.45
N ALA A 187 -4.36 -22.78 -13.97
CA ALA A 187 -5.45 -23.76 -14.13
C ALA A 187 -6.56 -23.17 -15.00
N LYS A 188 -6.76 -23.73 -16.20
CA LYS A 188 -7.74 -23.22 -17.16
C LYS A 188 -8.41 -24.28 -18.02
N ASN A 189 -9.66 -24.03 -18.39
CA ASN A 189 -10.41 -24.88 -19.31
C ASN A 189 -11.01 -24.05 -20.46
N GLU A 190 -11.04 -24.60 -21.67
CA GLU A 190 -11.54 -23.88 -22.86
C GLU A 190 -13.07 -24.07 -23.07
N GLY A 191 -13.82 -24.26 -21.98
CA GLY A 191 -15.28 -24.10 -21.94
C GLY A 191 -16.13 -25.22 -22.55
N THR A 192 -15.61 -26.44 -22.71
CA THR A 192 -16.39 -27.56 -23.28
C THR A 192 -17.00 -28.50 -22.25
N ASN A 193 -16.58 -28.44 -20.98
CA ASN A 193 -17.04 -29.36 -19.95
C ASN A 193 -17.84 -28.62 -18.86
N LEU A 194 -18.97 -29.21 -18.45
CA LEU A 194 -19.89 -28.57 -17.52
C LEU A 194 -19.52 -28.77 -16.04
N GLN A 195 -18.57 -29.66 -15.74
CA GLN A 195 -18.21 -30.05 -14.37
C GLN A 195 -16.78 -29.64 -13.98
N ASP A 196 -16.11 -28.82 -14.78
CA ASP A 196 -14.71 -28.49 -14.57
C ASP A 196 -14.48 -27.34 -13.57
N GLY A 197 -13.38 -27.43 -12.82
CA GLY A 197 -12.93 -26.49 -11.81
C GLY A 197 -11.42 -26.29 -11.83
N GLY A 198 -10.95 -25.22 -11.17
CA GLY A 198 -9.52 -24.90 -11.12
C GLY A 198 -8.76 -25.72 -10.09
N ILE A 199 -8.96 -25.39 -8.82
CA ILE A 199 -8.28 -25.98 -7.66
C ILE A 199 -9.34 -26.43 -6.66
N TYR A 200 -9.24 -27.68 -6.19
CA TYR A 200 -10.19 -28.31 -5.28
C TYR A 200 -9.49 -28.96 -4.09
N LEU A 201 -9.94 -28.65 -2.87
CA LEU A 201 -9.52 -29.26 -1.61
C LEU A 201 -10.76 -29.80 -0.87
N ALA A 202 -10.71 -31.05 -0.41
CA ALA A 202 -11.81 -31.64 0.36
C ALA A 202 -11.37 -32.70 1.38
N ASN A 203 -12.24 -32.94 2.37
CA ASN A 203 -12.12 -33.98 3.40
C ASN A 203 -10.83 -33.84 4.24
N PHE A 204 -10.79 -32.84 5.13
CA PHE A 204 -9.70 -32.61 6.08
C PHE A 204 -8.36 -32.28 5.39
N CYS A 205 -8.40 -31.44 4.35
CA CYS A 205 -7.20 -30.90 3.71
C CYS A 205 -6.82 -29.57 4.36
N ASP A 206 -6.00 -29.65 5.42
CA ASP A 206 -5.74 -28.52 6.31
C ASP A 206 -4.36 -27.88 6.11
N GLY A 207 -4.26 -26.59 6.46
CA GLY A 207 -2.98 -25.88 6.51
C GLY A 207 -2.28 -25.73 5.16
N ASN A 208 -3.00 -25.89 4.04
CA ASN A 208 -2.42 -25.75 2.71
C ASN A 208 -2.33 -24.28 2.30
N GLU A 209 -1.35 -23.97 1.47
CA GLU A 209 -1.10 -22.63 0.93
C GLU A 209 -1.40 -22.61 -0.58
N ILE A 210 -2.38 -21.81 -1.00
CA ILE A 210 -2.77 -21.57 -2.39
C ILE A 210 -2.40 -20.13 -2.74
N ILE A 211 -1.26 -19.95 -3.41
CA ILE A 211 -0.58 -18.66 -3.55
C ILE A 211 -0.34 -18.32 -5.02
N GLU A 212 -0.70 -17.10 -5.45
CA GLU A 212 -0.30 -16.56 -6.77
C GLU A 212 -0.73 -17.42 -7.98
N ASN A 213 -1.78 -18.20 -7.83
CA ASN A 213 -2.30 -19.00 -8.93
C ASN A 213 -3.19 -18.15 -9.84
N ILE A 214 -3.14 -18.46 -11.13
CA ILE A 214 -3.99 -17.85 -12.16
C ILE A 214 -5.01 -18.89 -12.60
N VAL A 215 -6.26 -18.70 -12.19
CA VAL A 215 -7.34 -19.65 -12.41
C VAL A 215 -8.40 -18.99 -13.29
N TYR A 216 -8.63 -19.51 -14.49
CA TYR A 216 -9.54 -18.85 -15.42
C TYR A 216 -10.27 -19.76 -16.39
N ASP A 217 -11.43 -19.29 -16.85
CA ASP A 217 -12.32 -20.01 -17.77
C ASP A 217 -12.74 -21.39 -17.26
N ASN A 218 -12.90 -21.54 -15.94
CA ASN A 218 -13.41 -22.77 -15.33
C ASN A 218 -14.93 -22.67 -15.17
N ASN A 219 -15.66 -23.72 -15.55
CA ASN A 219 -17.11 -23.68 -15.67
C ASN A 219 -17.83 -23.63 -14.32
N VAL A 220 -17.31 -24.35 -13.32
CA VAL A 220 -17.92 -24.43 -12.00
C VAL A 220 -17.20 -23.49 -11.02
N HIS A 221 -16.08 -23.90 -10.44
CA HIS A 221 -15.40 -23.15 -9.39
C HIS A 221 -13.96 -22.82 -9.78
N GLY A 222 -13.49 -21.62 -9.43
CA GLY A 222 -12.07 -21.29 -9.49
C GLY A 222 -11.29 -22.04 -8.42
N ILE A 223 -11.52 -21.69 -7.15
CA ILE A 223 -10.96 -22.38 -5.98
C ILE A 223 -12.12 -22.84 -5.10
N ASN A 224 -12.17 -24.14 -4.79
CA ASN A 224 -13.23 -24.71 -3.96
C ASN A 224 -12.63 -25.52 -2.81
N ILE A 225 -13.12 -25.25 -1.61
CA ILE A 225 -12.68 -25.85 -0.34
C ILE A 225 -13.93 -26.38 0.37
N GLU A 226 -13.98 -27.68 0.62
CA GLU A 226 -15.18 -28.35 1.16
C GLU A 226 -14.82 -29.39 2.24
N ASP A 227 -15.81 -29.78 3.04
CA ASP A 227 -15.75 -30.92 3.95
C ASP A 227 -14.61 -30.84 4.97
N SER A 228 -14.74 -29.89 5.90
CA SER A 228 -13.87 -29.70 7.07
C SER A 228 -12.40 -29.45 6.75
N CYS A 229 -12.13 -28.62 5.73
CA CYS A 229 -10.78 -28.15 5.43
C CYS A 229 -10.49 -26.84 6.17
N GLU A 230 -9.56 -26.89 7.12
CA GLU A 230 -9.31 -25.80 8.07
C GLU A 230 -7.92 -25.16 7.91
N GLY A 231 -7.80 -23.89 8.31
CA GLY A 231 -6.49 -23.23 8.42
C GLY A 231 -5.74 -23.04 7.10
N ASN A 232 -6.41 -23.11 5.96
CA ASN A 232 -5.80 -22.91 4.65
C ASN A 232 -5.60 -21.42 4.35
N LEU A 233 -4.55 -21.11 3.61
CA LEU A 233 -4.23 -19.76 3.12
C LEU A 233 -4.51 -19.68 1.61
N ILE A 234 -5.41 -18.79 1.20
CA ILE A 234 -5.70 -18.46 -0.19
C ILE A 234 -5.24 -17.01 -0.42
N TYR A 235 -4.04 -16.85 -0.98
CA TYR A 235 -3.35 -15.57 -1.02
C TYR A 235 -2.97 -15.14 -2.45
N ASN A 236 -3.31 -13.92 -2.82
CA ASN A 236 -2.88 -13.29 -4.07
C ASN A 236 -3.17 -14.10 -5.34
N ASN A 237 -4.28 -14.83 -5.38
CA ASN A 237 -4.69 -15.55 -6.58
C ASN A 237 -5.51 -14.63 -7.49
N THR A 238 -5.38 -14.84 -8.80
CA THR A 238 -6.20 -14.18 -9.82
C THR A 238 -7.22 -15.15 -10.38
N LEU A 239 -8.50 -14.87 -10.17
CA LEU A 239 -9.63 -15.67 -10.64
C LEU A 239 -10.47 -14.87 -11.63
N LYS A 240 -10.67 -15.37 -12.84
CA LYS A 240 -11.47 -14.67 -13.85
C LYS A 240 -12.11 -15.58 -14.89
N ASN A 241 -13.21 -15.13 -15.49
CA ASN A 241 -13.71 -15.74 -16.72
C ASN A 241 -13.56 -14.74 -17.87
N VAL A 242 -12.94 -15.18 -18.94
CA VAL A 242 -12.78 -14.48 -20.21
C VAL A 242 -13.84 -14.96 -21.21
N VAL A 243 -14.35 -16.19 -21.04
CA VAL A 243 -15.42 -16.78 -21.87
C VAL A 243 -16.80 -16.59 -21.20
N GLY A 244 -17.76 -16.05 -21.95
CA GLY A 244 -19.14 -15.88 -21.47
C GLY A 244 -19.90 -17.22 -21.33
N ASN A 245 -20.84 -17.30 -20.37
CA ASN A 245 -21.77 -18.41 -20.08
C ASN A 245 -21.33 -19.53 -19.10
N GLN A 246 -20.28 -19.34 -18.31
CA GLN A 246 -19.87 -20.29 -17.26
C GLN A 246 -20.58 -19.99 -15.92
N GLN A 247 -20.87 -21.01 -15.10
CA GLN A 247 -21.50 -20.81 -13.78
C GLN A 247 -20.60 -20.06 -12.79
N GLY A 248 -19.27 -20.12 -12.99
CA GLY A 248 -18.28 -19.15 -12.54
C GLY A 248 -18.41 -18.69 -11.09
N TYR A 249 -18.08 -19.57 -10.15
CA TYR A 249 -17.82 -19.18 -8.76
C TYR A 249 -16.33 -18.87 -8.61
N GLY A 250 -15.97 -17.82 -7.88
CA GLY A 250 -14.57 -17.50 -7.58
C GLY A 250 -14.00 -18.46 -6.55
N ILE A 251 -14.16 -18.10 -5.28
CA ILE A 251 -13.71 -18.89 -4.13
C ILE A 251 -14.94 -19.38 -3.36
N ARG A 252 -15.01 -20.68 -3.06
CA ARG A 252 -16.09 -21.27 -2.26
C ARG A 252 -15.52 -22.06 -1.08
N LEU A 253 -16.10 -21.81 0.11
CA LEU A 253 -15.91 -22.56 1.34
C LEU A 253 -17.26 -23.16 1.75
N ASP A 254 -17.32 -24.47 1.95
CA ASP A 254 -18.57 -25.18 2.31
C ASP A 254 -18.31 -26.32 3.31
N SER A 255 -19.33 -26.68 4.09
CA SER A 255 -19.31 -27.81 5.03
C SER A 255 -18.17 -27.74 6.07
N ASP A 256 -18.28 -26.84 7.04
CA ASP A 256 -17.38 -26.69 8.19
C ASP A 256 -15.92 -26.33 7.82
N CYS A 257 -15.72 -25.57 6.73
CA CYS A 257 -14.39 -25.08 6.34
C CYS A 257 -14.03 -23.83 7.14
N ASN A 258 -13.51 -24.04 8.34
CA ASN A 258 -13.30 -22.98 9.33
C ASN A 258 -11.86 -22.43 9.34
N GLN A 259 -11.69 -21.22 9.90
CA GLN A 259 -10.37 -20.64 10.19
C GLN A 259 -9.45 -20.48 8.97
N ASN A 260 -10.01 -20.39 7.76
CA ASN A 260 -9.27 -20.15 6.54
C ASN A 260 -9.03 -18.64 6.35
N ASN A 261 -7.91 -18.30 5.70
CA ASN A 261 -7.53 -16.94 5.37
C ASN A 261 -7.58 -16.73 3.86
N ILE A 262 -8.45 -15.83 3.41
CA ILE A 262 -8.62 -15.44 2.02
C ILE A 262 -8.17 -13.99 1.89
N SER A 263 -6.98 -13.76 1.34
CA SER A 263 -6.42 -12.41 1.29
C SER A 263 -5.74 -12.03 -0.03
N LEU A 264 -5.85 -10.75 -0.37
CA LEU A 264 -5.22 -10.14 -1.56
C LEU A 264 -5.59 -10.81 -2.90
N ASN A 265 -6.68 -11.57 -2.96
CA ASN A 265 -7.10 -12.19 -4.21
C ASN A 265 -7.83 -11.17 -5.10
N THR A 266 -7.62 -11.28 -6.41
CA THR A 266 -8.37 -10.54 -7.43
C THR A 266 -9.35 -11.48 -8.11
N ILE A 267 -10.64 -11.18 -8.01
CA ILE A 267 -11.74 -11.96 -8.57
C ILE A 267 -12.56 -11.06 -9.48
N GLU A 268 -12.59 -11.35 -10.77
CA GLU A 268 -13.21 -10.45 -11.76
C GLU A 268 -14.02 -11.18 -12.83
N ASN A 269 -15.08 -10.53 -13.33
CA ASN A 269 -15.83 -10.97 -14.51
C ASN A 269 -16.42 -12.40 -14.39
N LEU A 270 -16.89 -12.76 -13.20
CA LEU A 270 -17.56 -14.04 -12.95
C LEU A 270 -19.08 -13.87 -12.94
N ASN A 271 -19.81 -14.89 -13.39
CA ASN A 271 -21.26 -14.75 -13.61
C ASN A 271 -22.10 -14.94 -12.35
N ASN A 272 -21.56 -15.48 -11.26
CA ASN A 272 -22.35 -15.85 -10.08
C ASN A 272 -21.82 -15.24 -8.78
N PHE A 273 -20.92 -15.94 -8.07
CA PHE A 273 -20.42 -15.51 -6.76
C PHE A 273 -18.91 -15.26 -6.78
N GLY A 274 -18.47 -14.17 -6.17
CA GLY A 274 -17.04 -13.88 -6.00
C GLY A 274 -16.44 -14.75 -4.92
N ILE A 275 -16.87 -14.53 -3.67
CA ILE A 275 -16.53 -15.38 -2.52
C ILE A 275 -17.82 -15.90 -1.90
N MET A 276 -17.92 -17.21 -1.71
CA MET A 276 -19.08 -17.88 -1.13
C MET A 276 -18.65 -18.66 0.12
N MET A 277 -19.32 -18.42 1.25
CA MET A 277 -19.10 -19.14 2.51
C MET A 277 -20.43 -19.70 2.99
N VAL A 278 -20.50 -21.03 3.12
CA VAL A 278 -21.70 -21.74 3.57
C VAL A 278 -21.32 -22.67 4.72
N THR A 279 -22.02 -22.59 5.85
CA THR A 279 -21.75 -23.44 7.03
C THR A 279 -20.26 -23.45 7.39
N SER A 280 -19.62 -22.28 7.33
CA SER A 280 -18.16 -22.12 7.43
C SER A 280 -17.85 -20.88 8.25
N ASP A 281 -17.26 -21.09 9.43
CA ASP A 281 -17.15 -20.12 10.50
C ASP A 281 -15.71 -19.64 10.70
N GLN A 282 -15.55 -18.49 11.36
CA GLN A 282 -14.24 -17.98 11.81
C GLN A 282 -13.21 -17.77 10.67
N ASN A 283 -13.65 -17.58 9.43
CA ASN A 283 -12.78 -17.28 8.30
C ASN A 283 -12.48 -15.77 8.24
N SER A 284 -11.30 -15.46 7.69
CA SER A 284 -10.85 -14.09 7.49
C SER A 284 -10.74 -13.78 6.00
N VAL A 285 -11.53 -12.82 5.53
CA VAL A 285 -11.57 -12.35 4.15
C VAL A 285 -11.04 -10.92 4.13
N THR A 286 -9.79 -10.72 3.69
CA THR A 286 -9.11 -9.42 3.85
C THR A 286 -8.43 -8.91 2.59
N ASN A 287 -8.56 -7.60 2.30
CA ASN A 287 -7.89 -6.95 1.17
C ASN A 287 -8.13 -7.59 -0.21
N ASN A 288 -9.25 -8.28 -0.41
CA ASN A 288 -9.58 -8.86 -1.71
C ASN A 288 -10.22 -7.80 -2.62
N GLN A 289 -10.02 -7.95 -3.93
CA GLN A 289 -10.65 -7.13 -4.97
C GLN A 289 -11.65 -7.97 -5.73
N ILE A 290 -12.92 -7.59 -5.68
CA ILE A 290 -14.04 -8.32 -6.31
C ILE A 290 -14.75 -7.36 -7.28
N ILE A 291 -14.70 -7.66 -8.58
CA ILE A 291 -15.05 -6.70 -9.64
C ILE A 291 -16.01 -7.34 -10.65
N ASP A 292 -17.12 -6.66 -10.93
CA ASP A 292 -18.07 -7.01 -12.00
C ASP A 292 -18.59 -8.46 -11.88
N ILE A 293 -19.05 -8.80 -10.67
CA ILE A 293 -19.64 -10.12 -10.33
C ILE A 293 -21.07 -9.95 -9.84
N SER A 294 -21.99 -10.86 -10.19
CA SER A 294 -23.39 -10.77 -9.74
C SER A 294 -23.53 -10.60 -8.22
N ILE A 295 -23.00 -11.53 -7.42
CA ILE A 295 -22.91 -11.41 -5.96
C ILE A 295 -21.44 -11.41 -5.55
N GLY A 296 -20.95 -10.30 -5.00
CA GLY A 296 -19.54 -10.16 -4.63
C GLY A 296 -19.14 -11.16 -3.54
N MET A 297 -19.82 -11.10 -2.40
CA MET A 297 -19.67 -12.02 -1.27
C MET A 297 -21.03 -12.56 -0.84
N TYR A 298 -21.12 -13.88 -0.64
CA TYR A 298 -22.32 -14.56 -0.17
C TYR A 298 -22.01 -15.37 1.08
N MET A 299 -22.78 -15.15 2.15
CA MET A 299 -22.64 -15.83 3.43
C MET A 299 -23.98 -16.44 3.86
N LEU A 300 -23.97 -17.74 4.18
CA LEU A 300 -25.13 -18.48 4.67
C LEU A 300 -24.74 -19.39 5.82
N ILE A 301 -25.31 -19.18 7.01
CA ILE A 301 -24.96 -19.96 8.22
C ILE A 301 -23.43 -19.92 8.42
N ALA A 302 -22.86 -18.72 8.37
CA ALA A 302 -21.42 -18.51 8.35
C ALA A 302 -21.07 -17.50 9.44
N HIS A 303 -20.88 -17.99 10.65
CA HIS A 303 -20.74 -17.21 11.88
C HIS A 303 -19.30 -16.78 12.12
N GLN A 304 -19.12 -15.68 12.86
CA GLN A 304 -17.81 -15.20 13.33
C GLN A 304 -16.79 -14.91 12.22
N ASN A 305 -17.27 -14.70 10.98
CA ASN A 305 -16.41 -14.36 9.85
C ASN A 305 -16.02 -12.88 9.87
N LYS A 306 -14.80 -12.60 9.43
CA LYS A 306 -14.24 -11.23 9.37
C LYS A 306 -14.01 -10.80 7.94
N LEU A 307 -14.69 -9.74 7.52
CA LEU A 307 -14.59 -9.14 6.20
C LEU A 307 -13.93 -7.76 6.36
N ILE A 308 -12.63 -7.67 6.09
CA ILE A 308 -11.84 -6.46 6.41
C ILE A 308 -11.15 -5.88 5.18
N SER A 309 -11.35 -4.59 4.93
CA SER A 309 -10.61 -3.85 3.89
C SER A 309 -10.72 -4.41 2.48
N ASN A 310 -11.81 -5.12 2.16
CA ASN A 310 -12.07 -5.61 0.82
C ASN A 310 -12.63 -4.48 -0.06
N THR A 311 -12.35 -4.55 -1.37
CA THR A 311 -12.93 -3.66 -2.37
C THR A 311 -13.88 -4.47 -3.26
N ILE A 312 -15.16 -4.10 -3.26
CA ILE A 312 -16.20 -4.76 -4.07
C ILE A 312 -16.84 -3.71 -4.98
N SER A 313 -16.77 -3.91 -6.29
CA SER A 313 -17.21 -2.94 -7.30
C SER A 313 -18.03 -3.59 -8.41
N GLY A 314 -19.06 -2.90 -8.90
CA GLY A 314 -19.79 -3.29 -10.12
C GLY A 314 -20.75 -4.48 -9.93
N SER A 315 -20.92 -4.96 -8.70
CA SER A 315 -21.79 -6.11 -8.41
C SER A 315 -23.28 -5.78 -8.44
N SER A 316 -24.14 -6.79 -8.64
CA SER A 316 -25.58 -6.61 -8.36
C SER A 316 -25.83 -6.46 -6.87
N THR A 317 -25.28 -7.41 -6.09
CA THR A 317 -25.20 -7.33 -4.64
C THR A 317 -23.75 -7.47 -4.22
N ALA A 318 -23.17 -6.53 -3.49
CA ALA A 318 -21.77 -6.67 -3.08
C ALA A 318 -21.60 -7.64 -1.90
N ILE A 319 -22.36 -7.51 -0.82
CA ILE A 319 -22.36 -8.46 0.32
C ILE A 319 -23.79 -8.93 0.58
N PHE A 320 -24.00 -10.23 0.62
CA PHE A 320 -25.26 -10.88 1.00
C PHE A 320 -25.06 -11.76 2.23
N MET A 321 -25.88 -11.57 3.26
CA MET A 321 -25.82 -12.31 4.52
C MET A 321 -27.17 -12.94 4.86
N SER A 322 -27.17 -14.19 5.30
CA SER A 322 -28.35 -14.88 5.85
C SER A 322 -27.94 -15.86 6.94
N ALA A 323 -28.62 -15.82 8.09
CA ALA A 323 -28.29 -16.65 9.25
C ALA A 323 -26.82 -16.51 9.69
N CYS A 324 -26.27 -15.28 9.69
CA CYS A 324 -24.87 -15.02 9.98
C CYS A 324 -24.74 -14.17 11.24
N ASP A 325 -23.99 -14.65 12.22
CA ASP A 325 -23.92 -14.01 13.53
C ASP A 325 -22.48 -13.69 13.95
N TRP A 326 -22.32 -12.68 14.81
CA TRP A 326 -21.02 -12.27 15.39
C TRP A 326 -19.94 -11.95 14.35
N GLY A 327 -20.33 -11.53 13.15
CA GLY A 327 -19.44 -11.13 12.07
C GLY A 327 -18.90 -9.71 12.23
N GLU A 328 -17.70 -9.49 11.70
CA GLU A 328 -17.04 -8.18 11.67
C GLU A 328 -16.85 -7.72 10.22
N ILE A 329 -17.57 -6.68 9.79
CA ILE A 329 -17.49 -6.10 8.45
C ILE A 329 -16.88 -4.70 8.59
N ILE A 330 -15.55 -4.61 8.37
CA ILE A 330 -14.77 -3.44 8.77
C ILE A 330 -13.98 -2.86 7.60
N GLY A 331 -14.04 -1.55 7.38
CA GLY A 331 -13.11 -0.88 6.46
C GLY A 331 -13.27 -1.24 4.99
N ASN A 332 -14.37 -1.87 4.58
CA ASN A 332 -14.58 -2.30 3.20
C ASN A 332 -15.01 -1.12 2.32
N ILE A 333 -14.59 -1.13 1.07
CA ILE A 333 -14.98 -0.14 0.06
C ILE A 333 -15.96 -0.82 -0.91
N ILE A 334 -17.21 -0.39 -0.88
CA ILE A 334 -18.28 -0.97 -1.70
C ILE A 334 -18.86 0.11 -2.60
N ASN A 335 -18.76 -0.09 -3.91
CA ASN A 335 -19.21 0.91 -4.87
C ASN A 335 -19.80 0.36 -6.16
N ASN A 336 -20.50 1.23 -6.88
CA ASN A 336 -21.05 0.95 -8.21
C ASN A 336 -21.95 -0.30 -8.25
N THR A 337 -22.60 -0.65 -7.14
CA THR A 337 -23.56 -1.77 -7.14
C THR A 337 -24.89 -1.38 -7.77
N THR A 338 -25.57 -2.34 -8.39
CA THR A 338 -26.86 -2.06 -9.06
C THR A 338 -28.08 -2.24 -8.16
N ASN A 339 -28.06 -3.15 -7.18
CA ASN A 339 -29.20 -3.39 -6.27
C ASN A 339 -28.87 -3.12 -4.80
N TYR A 340 -27.85 -3.78 -4.24
CA TYR A 340 -27.52 -3.67 -2.82
C TYR A 340 -26.01 -3.65 -2.61
N ALA A 341 -25.51 -2.69 -1.82
CA ALA A 341 -24.13 -2.73 -1.36
C ALA A 341 -23.97 -3.82 -0.28
N ILE A 342 -24.78 -3.77 0.77
CA ILE A 342 -24.88 -4.82 1.80
C ILE A 342 -26.35 -5.16 2.00
N ARG A 343 -26.69 -6.45 1.87
CA ARG A 343 -28.02 -6.97 2.15
C ARG A 343 -27.95 -8.00 3.26
N ILE A 344 -28.67 -7.72 4.34
CA ILE A 344 -28.88 -8.58 5.49
C ILE A 344 -30.30 -9.13 5.34
N PHE A 345 -30.40 -10.43 5.09
CA PHE A 345 -31.64 -11.03 4.61
C PHE A 345 -32.56 -11.51 5.73
N ILE A 346 -32.05 -12.32 6.66
CA ILE A 346 -32.82 -12.88 7.76
C ILE A 346 -31.91 -13.52 8.82
N ASN A 347 -32.32 -13.46 10.09
CA ASN A 347 -31.65 -14.05 11.26
C ASN A 347 -30.14 -13.75 11.31
N CYS A 348 -29.71 -12.53 10.99
CA CYS A 348 -28.31 -12.15 11.14
C CYS A 348 -28.14 -11.28 12.38
N ASP A 349 -27.49 -11.82 13.40
CA ASP A 349 -27.51 -11.21 14.74
C ASP A 349 -26.11 -10.83 15.24
N ASP A 350 -26.06 -9.80 16.10
CA ASP A 350 -24.84 -9.40 16.81
C ASP A 350 -23.64 -9.09 15.87
N ASN A 351 -23.89 -8.65 14.63
CA ASN A 351 -22.82 -8.28 13.70
C ASN A 351 -22.39 -6.82 13.85
N GLU A 352 -21.13 -6.54 13.55
CA GLU A 352 -20.55 -5.19 13.63
C GLU A 352 -20.09 -4.71 12.26
N PHE A 353 -20.63 -3.56 11.83
CA PHE A 353 -20.32 -2.88 10.59
C PHE A 353 -19.72 -1.51 10.90
N ARG A 354 -18.43 -1.33 10.62
CA ARG A 354 -17.80 -0.03 10.86
C ARG A 354 -16.69 0.34 9.88
N ASP A 355 -16.43 1.63 9.80
CA ASP A 355 -15.37 2.18 8.96
C ASP A 355 -15.53 1.83 7.46
N ASN A 356 -16.70 1.31 7.03
CA ASN A 356 -16.94 0.96 5.64
C ASN A 356 -17.29 2.21 4.82
N ILE A 357 -16.80 2.25 3.58
CA ILE A 357 -17.14 3.29 2.60
C ILE A 357 -18.12 2.69 1.60
N VAL A 358 -19.39 3.07 1.71
CA VAL A 358 -20.47 2.61 0.84
C VAL A 358 -20.88 3.78 -0.05
N LYS A 359 -20.45 3.75 -1.32
CA LYS A 359 -20.60 4.91 -2.20
C LYS A 359 -20.99 4.59 -3.63
N ASP A 360 -21.59 5.56 -4.32
CA ASP A 360 -21.89 5.49 -5.76
C ASP A 360 -22.73 4.24 -6.13
N ASN A 361 -23.54 3.74 -5.21
CA ASN A 361 -24.40 2.58 -5.46
C ASN A 361 -25.75 3.04 -6.01
N ILE A 362 -26.16 2.52 -7.16
CA ILE A 362 -27.44 2.89 -7.79
C ILE A 362 -28.61 2.48 -6.88
N GLY A 363 -28.48 1.31 -6.25
CA GLY A 363 -29.47 0.77 -5.33
C GLY A 363 -29.28 1.23 -3.89
N MET A 364 -29.52 0.32 -2.96
CA MET A 364 -29.45 0.56 -1.53
C MET A 364 -28.03 0.35 -1.01
N GLY A 365 -27.57 1.23 -0.12
CA GLY A 365 -26.30 1.08 0.61
C GLY A 365 -26.38 -0.13 1.55
N ILE A 366 -27.22 -0.05 2.57
CA ILE A 366 -27.48 -1.16 3.50
C ILE A 366 -28.98 -1.44 3.60
N GLN A 367 -29.37 -2.70 3.49
CA GLN A 367 -30.75 -3.16 3.64
C GLN A 367 -30.81 -4.29 4.68
N LEU A 368 -31.58 -4.09 5.75
CA LEU A 368 -32.04 -5.16 6.66
C LEU A 368 -33.47 -5.52 6.29
N ASP A 369 -33.69 -6.77 5.87
CA ASP A 369 -34.96 -7.19 5.29
C ASP A 369 -35.99 -7.61 6.33
N ASP A 370 -35.59 -8.20 7.46
CA ASP A 370 -36.49 -8.92 8.36
C ASP A 370 -36.35 -8.49 9.83
N PRO A 371 -37.45 -8.41 10.61
CA PRO A 371 -37.39 -8.07 12.03
C PRO A 371 -36.62 -9.07 12.91
N SER A 372 -36.31 -10.26 12.40
CA SER A 372 -35.43 -11.22 13.07
C SER A 372 -33.96 -10.81 13.08
N ASP A 373 -33.52 -9.87 12.24
CA ASP A 373 -32.15 -9.36 12.26
C ASP A 373 -31.97 -8.45 13.49
N ILE A 374 -31.27 -8.94 14.53
CA ILE A 374 -31.18 -8.24 15.83
C ILE A 374 -29.77 -7.87 16.29
N ASN A 375 -29.69 -6.83 17.13
CA ASN A 375 -28.46 -6.39 17.80
C ASN A 375 -27.27 -6.05 16.88
N ASN A 376 -27.53 -5.80 15.60
CA ASN A 376 -26.49 -5.35 14.67
C ASN A 376 -26.06 -3.91 14.98
N LYS A 377 -24.79 -3.58 14.76
CA LYS A 377 -24.23 -2.24 15.05
C LYS A 377 -23.57 -1.65 13.80
N PHE A 378 -24.01 -0.45 13.42
CA PHE A 378 -23.48 0.33 12.30
C PHE A 378 -22.93 1.65 12.83
N TYR A 379 -21.62 1.89 12.75
CA TYR A 379 -21.02 3.16 13.16
C TYR A 379 -19.72 3.45 12.41
N LYS A 380 -19.34 4.72 12.26
CA LYS A 380 -18.19 5.20 11.46
C LYS A 380 -18.21 4.79 9.98
N ASN A 381 -19.35 4.36 9.45
CA ASN A 381 -19.48 4.11 8.02
C ASN A 381 -19.68 5.44 7.28
N SER A 382 -19.28 5.49 6.02
CA SER A 382 -19.48 6.63 5.13
C SER A 382 -20.45 6.26 4.02
N PHE A 383 -21.62 6.89 3.99
CA PHE A 383 -22.61 6.72 2.94
C PHE A 383 -22.61 7.91 2.00
N ILE A 384 -22.20 7.69 0.74
CA ILE A 384 -21.96 8.77 -0.23
C ILE A 384 -22.64 8.46 -1.56
N SER A 385 -23.57 9.30 -2.00
CA SER A 385 -24.14 9.25 -3.35
C SER A 385 -24.75 7.89 -3.72
N ASN A 386 -25.32 7.21 -2.72
CA ASN A 386 -26.12 6.01 -2.94
C ASN A 386 -27.56 6.41 -3.29
N GLY A 387 -28.27 5.57 -4.06
CA GLY A 387 -29.69 5.80 -4.35
C GLY A 387 -30.54 5.87 -3.07
N VAL A 388 -30.28 4.97 -2.13
CA VAL A 388 -30.77 5.01 -0.74
C VAL A 388 -29.62 4.58 0.16
N HIS A 389 -29.26 5.36 1.18
CA HIS A 389 -28.11 5.00 2.04
C HIS A 389 -28.37 3.78 2.90
N ALA A 390 -29.54 3.73 3.55
CA ALA A 390 -29.90 2.65 4.46
C ALA A 390 -31.42 2.46 4.52
N TYR A 391 -31.84 1.23 4.81
CA TYR A 391 -33.23 0.89 5.12
C TYR A 391 -33.26 -0.27 6.15
N ASP A 392 -33.99 -0.07 7.24
CA ASP A 392 -33.92 -0.91 8.43
C ASP A 392 -35.28 -1.50 8.83
N ASN A 393 -35.47 -2.79 8.60
CA ASN A 393 -36.58 -3.56 9.14
C ASN A 393 -36.20 -4.45 10.34
N GLY A 394 -34.94 -4.44 10.77
CA GLY A 394 -34.46 -5.24 11.90
C GLY A 394 -35.04 -4.78 13.24
N THR A 395 -34.78 -5.55 14.30
CA THR A 395 -35.16 -5.17 15.67
C THR A 395 -33.90 -4.93 16.49
N THR A 396 -33.85 -3.93 17.38
CA THR A 396 -32.66 -3.61 18.22
C THR A 396 -31.34 -3.32 17.47
N THR A 397 -31.37 -3.12 16.15
CA THR A 397 -30.24 -2.59 15.38
C THR A 397 -29.90 -1.17 15.83
N SER A 398 -28.60 -0.88 15.95
CA SER A 398 -28.10 0.43 16.34
C SER A 398 -27.27 1.06 15.23
N TRP A 399 -27.59 2.30 14.87
CA TRP A 399 -26.90 3.08 13.83
C TRP A 399 -25.87 4.07 14.40
N ASN A 400 -25.48 3.88 15.66
CA ASN A 400 -24.37 4.57 16.29
C ASN A 400 -23.85 3.73 17.47
N ASN A 401 -22.65 3.99 17.94
CA ASN A 401 -22.21 3.51 19.24
C ASN A 401 -22.46 4.60 20.31
N THR A 402 -21.87 4.46 21.50
CA THR A 402 -22.05 5.43 22.59
C THR A 402 -21.34 6.77 22.38
N MET A 403 -20.51 6.91 21.35
CA MET A 403 -19.66 8.08 21.11
C MET A 403 -19.80 8.66 19.70
N ILE A 404 -20.22 7.86 18.70
CA ILE A 404 -20.24 8.28 17.30
C ILE A 404 -21.16 7.41 16.45
N GLY A 405 -21.76 8.00 15.43
CA GLY A 405 -22.60 7.40 14.41
C GLY A 405 -21.89 7.27 13.07
N ASN A 406 -22.62 7.47 11.98
CA ASN A 406 -22.16 7.33 10.62
C ASN A 406 -22.15 8.68 9.90
N TYR A 407 -21.36 8.78 8.82
CA TYR A 407 -21.39 9.92 7.92
C TYR A 407 -22.42 9.69 6.81
N TRP A 408 -23.27 10.70 6.57
CA TRP A 408 -24.32 10.68 5.57
C TRP A 408 -24.20 11.94 4.70
N ASP A 409 -23.95 11.80 3.40
CA ASP A 409 -23.80 12.97 2.52
C ASP A 409 -25.13 13.70 2.24
N ASN A 410 -26.26 13.13 2.67
CA ASN A 410 -27.58 13.74 2.65
C ASN A 410 -28.05 14.22 4.04
N TYR A 411 -27.17 14.23 5.05
CA TYR A 411 -27.47 14.86 6.33
C TYR A 411 -27.69 16.37 6.14
N THR A 412 -28.62 16.93 6.91
CA THR A 412 -29.06 18.33 6.76
C THR A 412 -29.23 19.05 8.10
N GLY A 413 -28.72 18.44 9.18
CA GLY A 413 -28.65 19.10 10.49
C GLY A 413 -27.47 20.07 10.58
N SER A 414 -27.18 20.49 11.81
CA SER A 414 -26.07 21.39 12.17
C SER A 414 -25.22 20.75 13.27
N ASP A 415 -23.99 21.23 13.44
CA ASP A 415 -23.07 20.89 14.54
C ASP A 415 -22.73 22.18 15.32
N SER A 416 -23.70 22.67 16.11
CA SER A 416 -23.60 24.03 16.70
C SER A 416 -22.53 24.14 17.80
N ASN A 417 -22.04 23.01 18.29
CA ASN A 417 -21.00 22.90 19.32
C ASN A 417 -19.64 22.49 18.73
N ASP A 418 -19.53 22.35 17.41
CA ASP A 418 -18.31 22.02 16.67
C ASP A 418 -17.59 20.77 17.25
N ASP A 419 -18.35 19.75 17.66
CA ASP A 419 -17.79 18.50 18.20
C ASP A 419 -17.70 17.36 17.16
N LEU A 420 -17.98 17.68 15.89
CA LEU A 420 -18.03 16.81 14.72
C LEU A 420 -19.18 15.80 14.75
N ILE A 421 -20.21 16.08 15.56
CA ILE A 421 -21.41 15.28 15.70
C ILE A 421 -22.64 16.16 15.46
N GLY A 422 -23.46 15.79 14.49
CA GLY A 422 -24.69 16.54 14.21
C GLY A 422 -25.68 16.52 15.37
N ASP A 423 -26.20 17.70 15.72
CA ASP A 423 -27.14 17.95 16.83
C ASP A 423 -28.50 17.26 16.66
N ILE A 424 -28.86 16.92 15.42
CA ILE A 424 -30.14 16.30 15.07
C ILE A 424 -29.90 14.85 14.65
N SER A 425 -30.68 13.92 15.18
CA SER A 425 -30.59 12.51 14.77
C SER A 425 -30.95 12.33 13.29
N HIS A 426 -30.19 11.50 12.58
CA HIS A 426 -30.50 11.10 11.20
C HIS A 426 -31.47 9.90 11.21
N ASN A 427 -32.59 10.01 10.51
CA ASN A 427 -33.61 8.96 10.46
C ASN A 427 -33.28 7.90 9.39
N ILE A 428 -33.29 6.62 9.78
CA ILE A 428 -33.15 5.50 8.85
C ILE A 428 -34.56 4.97 8.51
N PRO A 429 -35.00 5.07 7.25
CA PRO A 429 -36.31 4.56 6.83
C PRO A 429 -36.46 3.06 7.08
N GLY A 430 -37.69 2.59 7.31
CA GLY A 430 -38.02 1.17 7.48
C GLY A 430 -39.02 0.93 8.59
N THR A 431 -39.36 -0.34 8.85
CA THR A 431 -40.34 -0.67 9.90
C THR A 431 -39.78 -0.52 11.31
N ALA A 432 -38.46 -0.49 11.47
CA ALA A 432 -37.79 -0.34 12.76
C ALA A 432 -37.92 1.08 13.35
N ASN A 433 -38.13 2.10 12.49
CA ASN A 433 -38.05 3.52 12.84
C ASN A 433 -36.72 3.88 13.55
N SER A 434 -35.62 3.30 13.05
CA SER A 434 -34.29 3.50 13.61
C SER A 434 -33.75 4.90 13.33
N ASN A 435 -32.87 5.38 14.20
CA ASN A 435 -32.18 6.65 14.04
C ASN A 435 -30.70 6.50 14.39
N ASP A 436 -29.85 7.17 13.63
CA ASP A 436 -28.47 7.46 14.02
C ASP A 436 -28.52 8.73 14.88
N SER A 437 -28.25 8.57 16.18
CA SER A 437 -28.35 9.67 17.13
C SER A 437 -27.07 10.50 17.23
N LEU A 438 -25.98 10.08 16.60
CA LEU A 438 -24.67 10.73 16.66
C LEU A 438 -24.06 10.85 15.25
N PRO A 439 -24.79 11.38 14.25
CA PRO A 439 -24.31 11.42 12.88
C PRO A 439 -23.02 12.22 12.78
N ILE A 440 -22.06 11.75 12.00
CA ILE A 440 -20.80 12.47 11.75
C ILE A 440 -21.11 13.62 10.81
N TRP A 441 -20.90 14.85 11.27
CA TRP A 441 -21.21 16.06 10.51
C TRP A 441 -20.29 17.22 10.90
N ASP A 442 -20.09 18.14 9.97
CA ASP A 442 -19.31 19.37 10.13
C ASP A 442 -19.89 20.37 9.11
N ASP A 443 -20.63 21.39 9.57
CA ASP A 443 -21.14 22.50 8.75
C ASP A 443 -20.22 23.74 8.75
N GLY A 444 -19.03 23.63 9.34
CA GLY A 444 -18.05 24.70 9.52
C GLY A 444 -18.12 25.35 10.90
N ASP A 445 -17.05 26.03 11.28
CA ASP A 445 -16.85 26.63 12.61
C ASP A 445 -17.86 27.75 12.93
N ASP A 446 -18.76 27.46 13.87
CA ASP A 446 -19.85 28.34 14.32
C ASP A 446 -19.56 28.94 15.73
N LEU A 447 -18.45 28.56 16.36
CA LEU A 447 -18.04 29.08 17.66
C LEU A 447 -17.40 30.47 17.56
N PHE A 448 -17.83 31.38 18.45
CA PHE A 448 -17.26 32.73 18.52
C PHE A 448 -15.98 32.75 19.38
N PRO A 449 -14.97 33.55 19.02
CA PRO A 449 -13.80 33.76 19.86
C PRO A 449 -14.16 34.32 21.25
N GLU A 450 -13.47 33.85 22.29
CA GLU A 450 -13.60 34.41 23.62
C GLU A 450 -12.57 35.53 23.84
N ILE A 451 -12.99 36.66 24.43
CA ILE A 451 -12.07 37.76 24.80
C ILE A 451 -12.53 38.48 26.08
N ALA A 452 -11.58 38.80 26.95
CA ALA A 452 -11.73 39.61 28.15
C ALA A 452 -10.55 40.58 28.35
N ILE A 453 -10.82 41.76 28.93
CA ILE A 453 -9.79 42.74 29.30
C ILE A 453 -9.55 42.65 30.80
N ASN A 454 -8.34 42.25 31.19
CA ASN A 454 -7.91 42.13 32.59
C ASN A 454 -7.38 43.45 33.15
N SER A 455 -6.68 44.23 32.31
CA SER A 455 -6.12 45.54 32.64
C SER A 455 -6.06 46.41 31.38
N PRO A 456 -6.24 47.73 31.47
CA PRO A 456 -6.51 48.51 32.68
C PRO A 456 -7.95 48.34 33.18
N THR A 457 -8.28 48.95 34.32
CA THR A 457 -9.68 49.01 34.78
C THR A 457 -10.41 50.18 34.13
N ASN A 458 -11.72 50.04 33.96
CA ASN A 458 -12.55 51.08 33.35
C ASN A 458 -12.40 52.43 34.08
N GLY A 459 -12.14 53.51 33.33
CA GLY A 459 -11.93 54.88 33.85
C GLY A 459 -10.50 55.22 34.29
N SER A 460 -9.51 54.36 34.02
CA SER A 460 -8.11 54.63 34.33
C SER A 460 -7.58 55.88 33.60
N ILE A 461 -6.70 56.65 34.27
CA ILE A 461 -6.12 57.90 33.75
C ILE A 461 -4.68 57.66 33.30
N PHE A 462 -4.34 58.13 32.10
CA PHE A 462 -3.04 57.90 31.47
C PHE A 462 -2.43 59.20 30.91
N THR A 463 -1.15 59.42 31.21
CA THR A 463 -0.32 60.50 30.63
C THR A 463 0.65 59.98 29.56
N LEU A 464 0.77 58.66 29.43
CA LEU A 464 1.54 57.91 28.42
C LEU A 464 0.62 56.83 27.83
N PRO A 465 0.89 56.28 26.62
CA PRO A 465 0.03 55.26 26.03
C PRO A 465 -0.20 54.07 26.98
N PRO A 466 -1.45 53.62 27.17
CA PRO A 466 -1.75 52.50 28.04
C PRO A 466 -1.34 51.17 27.42
N GLU A 467 -0.98 50.24 28.30
CA GLU A 467 -0.84 48.82 28.03
C GLU A 467 -2.16 48.11 28.38
N PHE A 468 -2.66 47.24 27.50
CA PHE A 468 -3.80 46.37 27.79
C PHE A 468 -3.32 44.94 28.02
N ILE A 469 -3.79 44.34 29.11
CA ILE A 469 -3.60 42.91 29.40
C ILE A 469 -4.95 42.25 29.14
N ILE A 470 -4.98 41.32 28.19
CA ILE A 470 -6.19 40.62 27.77
C ILE A 470 -6.04 39.11 27.90
N ASP A 471 -7.16 38.43 28.09
CA ASP A 471 -7.28 36.99 27.86
C ASP A 471 -8.13 36.80 26.61
N PHE A 472 -7.68 35.97 25.68
CA PHE A 472 -8.51 35.56 24.56
C PHE A 472 -8.16 34.14 24.12
N SER A 473 -9.15 33.38 23.68
CA SER A 473 -9.00 31.99 23.24
C SER A 473 -9.89 31.70 22.06
N ASP A 474 -9.29 31.06 21.07
CA ASP A 474 -9.96 30.50 19.91
C ASP A 474 -9.00 29.51 19.23
N VAL A 475 -9.50 28.36 18.76
CA VAL A 475 -8.69 27.33 18.09
C VAL A 475 -8.35 27.71 16.63
N ASN A 476 -9.20 28.54 16.01
CA ASN A 476 -9.13 28.98 14.62
C ASN A 476 -8.85 30.50 14.53
N PHE A 477 -8.20 31.09 15.53
CA PHE A 477 -7.85 32.51 15.57
C PHE A 477 -7.19 33.03 14.27
N ASP A 478 -7.77 34.08 13.69
CA ASP A 478 -7.24 34.79 12.52
C ASP A 478 -6.53 36.09 12.93
N ARG A 479 -7.27 37.03 13.51
CA ARG A 479 -6.74 38.37 13.78
C ARG A 479 -7.34 39.03 15.02
N LEU A 480 -6.51 39.90 15.60
CA LEU A 480 -6.88 40.82 16.68
C LEU A 480 -6.70 42.26 16.22
N TRP A 481 -7.69 43.12 16.47
CA TRP A 481 -7.61 44.55 16.15
C TRP A 481 -8.33 45.43 17.16
N VAL A 482 -7.96 46.71 17.18
CA VAL A 482 -8.49 47.68 18.12
C VAL A 482 -9.10 48.86 17.39
N THR A 483 -10.23 49.34 17.90
CA THR A 483 -10.86 50.59 17.47
C THR A 483 -11.05 51.54 18.64
N ILE A 484 -11.03 52.85 18.36
CA ILE A 484 -11.21 53.90 19.35
C ILE A 484 -12.37 54.81 18.90
N ASN A 485 -13.35 55.01 19.77
CA ASN A 485 -14.52 55.84 19.46
C ASN A 485 -14.12 57.26 19.00
N TYR A 486 -14.91 57.83 18.09
CA TYR A 486 -14.75 59.14 17.44
C TYR A 486 -13.53 59.26 16.50
N SER A 487 -12.91 58.13 16.15
CA SER A 487 -11.82 58.06 15.18
C SER A 487 -12.04 56.92 14.19
N ASN A 488 -11.76 57.12 12.90
CA ASN A 488 -11.69 56.03 11.92
C ASN A 488 -10.35 55.26 12.06
N ILE A 489 -9.80 55.18 13.27
CA ILE A 489 -8.51 54.57 13.55
C ILE A 489 -8.76 53.12 13.93
N GLU A 490 -8.31 52.24 13.06
CA GLU A 490 -8.19 50.80 13.27
C GLU A 490 -6.71 50.43 13.20
N TYR A 491 -6.24 49.60 14.12
CA TYR A 491 -4.91 49.02 14.04
C TYR A 491 -4.92 47.58 14.55
N GLY A 492 -4.20 46.70 13.85
CA GLY A 492 -4.10 45.28 14.17
C GLY A 492 -2.86 44.95 15.00
N PHE A 493 -2.91 43.80 15.66
CA PHE A 493 -1.80 43.22 16.41
C PHE A 493 -1.44 41.84 15.88
N ILE A 494 -0.18 41.45 16.04
CA ILE A 494 0.25 40.07 15.90
C ILE A 494 0.34 39.52 17.32
N ALA A 495 -0.67 38.77 17.73
CA ALA A 495 -0.76 38.12 19.02
C ALA A 495 -1.18 36.66 18.82
N SER A 496 -0.87 35.80 19.78
CA SER A 496 -1.38 34.43 19.81
C SER A 496 -2.38 34.30 20.95
N PRO A 497 -3.44 33.47 20.80
CA PRO A 497 -4.38 33.19 21.88
C PRO A 497 -3.68 32.74 23.16
N GLY A 498 -4.21 33.17 24.30
CA GLY A 498 -3.66 32.86 25.60
C GLY A 498 -4.10 33.82 26.70
N ASN A 499 -3.59 33.56 27.91
CA ASN A 499 -3.87 34.37 29.08
C ASN A 499 -2.78 35.43 29.29
N ASN A 500 -3.19 36.61 29.77
CA ASN A 500 -2.36 37.78 30.05
C ASN A 500 -1.56 38.26 28.82
N VAL A 501 -2.17 38.22 27.64
CA VAL A 501 -1.57 38.77 26.43
C VAL A 501 -1.50 40.28 26.55
N VAL A 502 -0.29 40.81 26.35
CA VAL A 502 -0.02 42.24 26.46
C VAL A 502 -0.09 42.88 25.08
N ILE A 503 -0.94 43.90 24.94
CA ILE A 503 -1.03 44.72 23.74
C ILE A 503 -0.84 46.21 24.09
N ASP A 504 0.07 46.87 23.36
CA ASP A 504 0.40 48.28 23.59
C ASP A 504 -0.34 49.21 22.63
N MET A 505 -0.84 50.33 23.14
CA MET A 505 -1.27 51.41 22.25
C MET A 505 -0.05 52.10 21.60
N PRO A 506 0.08 52.13 20.25
CA PRO A 506 1.21 52.78 19.61
C PRO A 506 1.28 54.28 19.94
N PHE A 507 2.49 54.78 20.24
CA PHE A 507 2.73 56.21 20.51
C PHE A 507 2.25 57.12 19.37
N SER A 508 2.31 56.65 18.11
CA SER A 508 1.80 57.38 16.95
C SER A 508 0.30 57.60 17.00
N ILE A 509 -0.47 56.62 17.47
CA ILE A 509 -1.92 56.74 17.67
C ILE A 509 -2.20 57.57 18.91
N TRP A 510 -1.52 57.31 20.03
CA TRP A 510 -1.67 58.05 21.27
C TRP A 510 -1.50 59.56 21.07
N ASN A 511 -0.47 59.99 20.34
CA ASN A 511 -0.18 61.41 20.11
C ASN A 511 -1.23 62.12 19.24
N LEU A 512 -2.04 61.37 18.48
CA LEU A 512 -3.15 61.92 17.69
C LEU A 512 -4.43 62.12 18.50
N LEU A 513 -4.57 61.44 19.65
CA LEU A 513 -5.76 61.57 20.51
C LEU A 513 -5.73 62.88 21.30
N PRO A 514 -6.84 63.66 21.35
CA PRO A 514 -6.94 64.82 22.24
C PRO A 514 -7.03 64.41 23.72
N GLU A 515 -7.00 65.37 24.63
CA GLU A 515 -7.31 65.14 26.06
C GLU A 515 -8.79 64.76 26.23
N GLY A 516 -9.11 63.79 27.09
CA GLY A 516 -10.49 63.39 27.37
C GLY A 516 -10.75 61.88 27.46
N TYR A 517 -12.03 61.50 27.35
CA TYR A 517 -12.52 60.12 27.49
C TYR A 517 -12.52 59.37 26.16
N PHE A 518 -11.97 58.15 26.14
CA PHE A 518 -11.93 57.27 24.98
C PHE A 518 -12.49 55.89 25.29
N LEU A 519 -13.39 55.39 24.44
CA LEU A 519 -13.83 54.01 24.43
C LEU A 519 -12.96 53.23 23.45
N VAL A 520 -12.33 52.17 23.93
CA VAL A 520 -11.54 51.21 23.16
C VAL A 520 -12.33 49.93 23.05
N LYS A 521 -12.45 49.40 21.82
CA LYS A 521 -12.95 48.05 21.57
C LYS A 521 -11.81 47.21 21.02
N ILE A 522 -11.58 46.06 21.64
CA ILE A 522 -10.59 45.07 21.22
C ILE A 522 -11.39 43.90 20.63
N TYR A 523 -11.22 43.67 19.34
CA TYR A 523 -11.90 42.64 18.58
C TYR A 523 -10.99 41.46 18.32
N VAL A 524 -11.58 40.28 18.31
CA VAL A 524 -10.95 39.02 17.89
C VAL A 524 -11.86 38.40 16.85
N ASN A 525 -11.27 37.90 15.76
CA ASN A 525 -11.94 37.02 14.82
C ASN A 525 -11.17 35.72 14.59
N ASP A 526 -11.91 34.69 14.21
CA ASP A 526 -11.37 33.45 13.66
C ASP A 526 -11.34 33.48 12.11
N THR A 527 -10.85 32.38 11.54
CA THR A 527 -10.76 32.17 10.09
C THR A 527 -12.11 31.88 9.42
N ALA A 528 -13.14 31.50 10.18
CA ALA A 528 -14.51 31.32 9.70
C ALA A 528 -15.28 32.65 9.59
N GLY A 529 -14.76 33.69 10.25
CA GLY A 529 -15.30 35.03 10.24
C GLY A 529 -16.20 35.34 11.44
N ASN A 530 -16.23 34.50 12.49
CA ASN A 530 -16.93 34.85 13.72
C ASN A 530 -16.12 35.92 14.46
N VAL A 531 -16.83 36.94 14.98
CA VAL A 531 -16.20 38.12 15.58
C VAL A 531 -16.79 38.37 16.96
N ASN A 532 -15.92 38.50 17.95
CA ASN A 532 -16.28 38.94 19.29
C ASN A 532 -15.41 40.12 19.74
N TYR A 533 -15.83 40.86 20.77
CA TYR A 533 -15.06 41.98 21.28
C TYR A 533 -15.25 42.21 22.78
N ALA A 534 -14.21 42.78 23.40
CA ALA A 534 -14.26 43.36 24.73
C ALA A 534 -14.03 44.88 24.65
N GLU A 535 -14.61 45.64 25.57
CA GLU A 535 -14.54 47.10 25.53
C GLU A 535 -14.18 47.73 26.88
N ILE A 536 -13.47 48.87 26.83
CA ILE A 536 -13.01 49.61 28.01
C ILE A 536 -12.95 51.11 27.74
N THR A 537 -13.22 51.93 28.75
CA THR A 537 -13.03 53.39 28.70
C THR A 537 -11.79 53.81 29.48
N PHE A 538 -11.00 54.73 28.95
CA PHE A 538 -9.89 55.38 29.67
C PHE A 538 -9.88 56.90 29.46
N ILE A 539 -9.11 57.62 30.29
CA ILE A 539 -8.96 59.09 30.25
C ILE A 539 -7.51 59.44 29.89
N LYS A 540 -7.30 60.27 28.87
CA LYS A 540 -5.99 60.84 28.54
C LYS A 540 -5.82 62.23 29.14
N GLU A 541 -4.72 62.47 29.83
CA GLU A 541 -4.28 63.77 30.34
C GLU A 541 -2.91 64.17 29.76
N LEU A 542 -2.70 65.44 29.40
CA LEU A 542 -1.41 65.92 28.90
C LEU A 542 -0.45 66.25 30.06
N PRO A 543 0.85 65.89 29.98
CA PRO A 543 1.82 66.31 30.98
C PRO A 543 2.00 67.85 30.96
N PRO A 544 2.30 68.49 32.10
CA PRO A 544 2.55 69.93 32.16
C PRO A 544 3.80 70.35 31.36
N GLU A 545 3.70 71.42 30.55
CA GLU A 545 4.74 71.89 29.63
C GLU A 545 6.06 72.32 30.33
N PRO A 546 7.24 71.86 29.86
CA PRO A 546 8.53 72.49 30.17
C PRO A 546 8.95 73.52 29.09
N PRO A 547 9.80 74.52 29.43
CA PRO A 547 10.09 75.66 28.56
C PRO A 547 11.05 75.33 27.41
N PRO A 548 11.01 76.10 26.31
CA PRO A 548 11.70 75.75 25.07
C PRO A 548 13.17 76.19 25.06
N PRO A 549 14.04 75.45 24.34
CA PRO A 549 15.21 76.07 23.72
C PRO A 549 15.32 75.79 22.22
N ASP A 550 15.73 76.86 21.53
CA ASP A 550 16.07 76.96 20.11
C ASP A 550 17.20 76.04 19.63
N ILE A 551 16.99 75.51 18.42
CA ILE A 551 17.89 75.38 17.26
C ILE A 551 19.40 75.41 17.56
N VAL A 552 20.07 74.25 17.48
CA VAL A 552 21.42 74.17 16.89
C VAL A 552 21.53 72.94 16.00
N ILE A 553 21.49 73.23 14.70
CA ILE A 553 22.03 72.43 13.60
C ILE A 553 23.45 71.98 13.95
N ILE A 554 23.69 70.66 13.92
CA ILE A 554 24.94 69.92 13.64
C ILE A 554 24.74 68.56 14.32
N ILE A 555 24.27 67.53 13.59
CA ILE A 555 24.49 66.08 13.86
C ILE A 555 23.74 65.16 12.87
N ILE A 556 23.02 65.66 11.85
CA ILE A 556 22.51 64.79 10.77
C ILE A 556 23.09 65.19 9.41
N ILE A 557 24.42 65.39 9.38
CA ILE A 557 25.28 65.19 8.20
C ILE A 557 25.77 63.74 8.21
N SER A 558 24.82 62.82 8.35
CA SER A 558 25.04 61.36 8.35
C SER A 558 23.91 60.61 7.62
N ALA A 559 23.02 61.35 6.94
CA ALA A 559 21.87 60.81 6.20
C ALA A 559 21.98 60.97 4.67
N ILE A 560 23.21 61.11 4.12
CA ILE A 560 23.46 61.06 2.66
C ILE A 560 24.48 59.96 2.37
N VAL A 561 24.11 58.71 2.66
CA VAL A 561 24.71 57.50 2.03
C VAL A 561 23.65 56.40 1.78
N ILE A 562 22.45 56.45 2.36
CA ILE A 562 21.44 55.37 2.20
C ILE A 562 20.16 55.92 1.57
N SER A 563 20.28 56.53 0.40
CA SER A 563 19.14 56.94 -0.43
C SER A 563 19.33 56.61 -1.92
N ILE A 564 20.25 55.68 -2.23
CA ILE A 564 20.43 55.13 -3.56
C ILE A 564 20.46 53.61 -3.36
N ILE A 565 19.53 52.90 -4.03
CA ILE A 565 19.15 51.47 -3.85
C ILE A 565 18.00 51.28 -2.86
N ALA A 566 16.77 51.67 -3.24
CA ALA A 566 15.50 51.05 -2.78
C ALA A 566 14.23 51.67 -3.40
N ILE A 567 14.32 52.62 -4.36
CA ILE A 567 13.14 53.16 -5.06
C ILE A 567 13.36 53.08 -6.58
N ALA A 568 13.41 51.84 -7.08
CA ALA A 568 13.21 51.52 -8.50
C ALA A 568 12.61 50.13 -8.73
N GLY A 569 12.01 49.51 -7.70
CA GLY A 569 11.42 48.17 -7.80
C GLY A 569 9.91 48.09 -7.53
N ILE A 570 9.29 49.18 -7.07
CA ILE A 570 7.87 49.19 -6.70
C ILE A 570 7.15 50.22 -7.55
N LEU A 571 6.93 49.86 -8.82
CA LEU A 571 5.81 50.36 -9.60
C LEU A 571 5.33 49.22 -10.50
N MET A 572 4.06 48.89 -10.31
CA MET A 572 3.24 47.88 -10.98
C MET A 572 3.38 46.45 -10.47
N ARG A 573 2.49 46.10 -9.53
CA ARG A 573 1.64 44.90 -9.65
C ARG A 573 0.47 44.96 -8.67
N LYS A 574 -0.72 45.25 -9.21
CA LYS A 574 -2.00 44.70 -8.74
C LYS A 574 -2.68 44.04 -9.95
N LEU A 575 -2.77 42.70 -9.88
CA LEU A 575 -3.87 41.75 -10.18
C LEU A 575 -4.89 42.06 -11.31
N PRO A 576 -5.74 41.10 -11.73
CA PRO A 576 -5.56 39.69 -12.11
C PRO A 576 -6.28 39.36 -13.45
N ASN A 577 -6.01 38.20 -14.09
CA ASN A 577 -7.07 37.26 -14.53
C ASN A 577 -6.58 36.06 -15.37
N LYS A 578 -7.08 34.91 -14.94
CA LYS A 578 -7.71 33.78 -15.67
C LYS A 578 -6.98 32.96 -16.73
N ASP A 579 -7.11 31.66 -16.46
CA ASP A 579 -7.34 30.53 -17.36
C ASP A 579 -6.19 30.10 -18.29
N LYS A 580 -5.36 29.19 -17.76
CA LYS A 580 -4.82 28.08 -18.57
C LYS A 580 -4.77 26.79 -17.75
N ILE A 581 -5.63 25.86 -18.16
CA ILE A 581 -5.51 24.41 -17.94
C ILE A 581 -4.04 24.02 -18.17
N LYS A 582 -3.34 23.64 -17.09
CA LYS A 582 -1.94 23.22 -17.15
C LYS A 582 -1.88 21.77 -17.63
N LYS A 583 -1.34 21.59 -18.84
CA LYS A 583 -0.68 20.34 -19.22
C LYS A 583 0.47 20.07 -18.24
N SER A 584 0.65 18.81 -17.86
CA SER A 584 1.71 18.32 -16.99
C SER A 584 3.08 18.93 -17.33
N ARG A 585 3.83 19.29 -16.29
CA ARG A 585 5.20 19.81 -16.42
C ARG A 585 6.11 18.62 -16.76
N LYS A 586 6.85 18.71 -17.85
CA LYS A 586 7.83 17.67 -18.19
C LYS A 586 9.08 17.84 -17.32
N LEU A 587 9.36 16.87 -16.45
CA LEU A 587 10.56 16.83 -15.60
C LEU A 587 11.83 16.68 -16.46
N ASP A 588 12.95 17.25 -16.01
CA ASP A 588 14.27 16.99 -16.58
C ASP A 588 14.89 15.68 -16.05
N GLU A 589 16.04 15.27 -16.60
CA GLU A 589 16.69 14.00 -16.25
C GLU A 589 17.14 13.94 -14.78
N GLU A 590 17.56 15.06 -14.19
CA GLU A 590 17.96 15.11 -12.78
C GLU A 590 16.74 14.96 -11.87
N GLN A 591 15.64 15.64 -12.20
CA GLN A 591 14.38 15.55 -11.48
C GLN A 591 13.77 14.15 -11.58
N LEU A 592 13.82 13.51 -12.76
CA LEU A 592 13.39 12.11 -12.93
C LEU A 592 14.23 11.15 -12.09
N SER A 593 15.56 11.36 -12.02
CA SER A 593 16.42 10.54 -11.17
C SER A 593 16.08 10.67 -9.68
N LYS A 594 15.68 11.86 -9.23
CA LYS A 594 15.24 12.09 -7.84
C LYS A 594 13.86 11.49 -7.56
N ALA A 595 12.93 11.59 -8.51
CA ALA A 595 11.62 10.96 -8.44
C ALA A 595 11.74 9.43 -8.33
N GLN A 596 12.60 8.84 -9.17
CA GLN A 596 12.88 7.40 -9.14
C GLN A 596 13.54 7.00 -7.80
N TYR A 597 14.47 7.80 -7.30
CA TYR A 597 15.11 7.52 -6.01
C TYR A 597 14.11 7.52 -4.84
N PHE A 598 13.15 8.45 -4.81
CA PHE A 598 12.08 8.41 -3.83
C PHE A 598 11.24 7.14 -3.95
N LYS A 599 10.86 6.77 -5.19
CA LYS A 599 10.13 5.53 -5.45
C LYS A 599 10.90 4.31 -4.92
N ASP A 600 12.20 4.24 -5.23
CA ASP A 600 13.11 3.19 -4.77
C ASP A 600 13.18 3.12 -3.24
N VAL A 601 13.30 4.27 -2.56
CA VAL A 601 13.29 4.31 -1.08
C VAL A 601 11.94 3.84 -0.54
N SER A 602 10.84 4.31 -1.12
CA SER A 602 9.48 3.99 -0.68
C SER A 602 9.08 2.52 -0.89
N SER A 603 9.75 1.82 -1.82
CA SER A 603 9.47 0.40 -2.09
C SER A 603 10.26 -0.54 -1.20
N ILE A 604 11.29 -0.07 -0.49
CA ILE A 604 12.10 -0.89 0.44
C ILE A 604 11.29 -1.24 1.68
N LEU A 605 11.28 -2.52 2.02
CA LEU A 605 10.57 -3.11 3.15
C LEU A 605 11.51 -3.48 4.30
N THR A 606 12.65 -4.09 3.96
CA THR A 606 13.62 -4.57 4.93
C THR A 606 15.03 -4.36 4.40
N ILE A 607 15.92 -3.85 5.25
CA ILE A 607 17.36 -3.81 5.01
C ILE A 607 18.05 -4.65 6.07
N LEU A 608 18.88 -5.59 5.64
CA LEU A 608 19.66 -6.47 6.52
C LEU A 608 21.14 -6.23 6.31
N ALA A 609 21.88 -6.12 7.40
CA ALA A 609 23.34 -6.18 7.42
C ALA A 609 23.81 -7.61 7.72
N ILE A 610 24.65 -8.14 6.85
CA ILE A 610 25.16 -9.51 6.91
C ILE A 610 26.68 -9.46 6.85
N HIS A 611 27.36 -10.10 7.78
CA HIS A 611 28.82 -10.20 7.73
C HIS A 611 29.25 -11.16 6.61
N ASN A 612 30.13 -10.70 5.70
CA ASN A 612 30.47 -11.44 4.48
C ASN A 612 31.18 -12.78 4.75
N GLU A 613 32.08 -12.84 5.73
CA GLU A 613 32.86 -14.06 5.97
C GLU A 613 32.09 -15.12 6.78
N SER A 614 31.31 -14.68 7.77
CA SER A 614 30.58 -15.60 8.67
C SER A 614 29.16 -15.89 8.22
N GLY A 615 28.57 -15.05 7.35
CA GLY A 615 27.17 -15.12 6.96
C GLY A 615 26.19 -14.72 8.06
N LEU A 616 26.69 -14.25 9.22
CA LEU A 616 25.87 -13.92 10.37
C LEU A 616 25.13 -12.59 10.19
N PHE A 617 23.90 -12.57 10.69
CA PHE A 617 23.09 -11.37 10.82
C PHE A 617 23.69 -10.39 11.84
N LEU A 618 23.79 -9.11 11.46
CA LEU A 618 24.30 -8.05 12.34
C LEU A 618 23.23 -7.05 12.74
N SER A 619 22.38 -6.60 11.80
CA SER A 619 21.36 -5.60 12.12
C SER A 619 20.29 -5.53 11.05
N LYS A 620 19.08 -5.09 11.43
CA LYS A 620 17.90 -5.02 10.59
C LYS A 620 17.23 -3.68 10.73
N ILE A 621 16.74 -3.17 9.60
CA ILE A 621 15.77 -2.09 9.54
C ILE A 621 14.56 -2.66 8.84
N ALA A 622 13.45 -2.79 9.56
CA ALA A 622 12.17 -3.11 8.97
C ALA A 622 11.32 -1.85 8.96
N VAL A 623 10.77 -1.55 7.79
CA VAL A 623 9.77 -0.50 7.60
C VAL A 623 8.47 -1.15 7.14
N ARG A 624 7.37 -0.38 7.15
CA ARG A 624 5.99 -0.74 6.76
C ARG A 624 5.86 -2.06 5.98
N GLY A 625 5.30 -3.10 6.58
CA GLY A 625 5.08 -4.42 5.95
C GLY A 625 6.26 -5.39 5.99
N GLY A 626 7.47 -4.94 6.35
CA GLY A 626 8.68 -5.77 6.49
C GLY A 626 8.85 -6.45 7.86
N THR A 627 7.86 -6.35 8.75
CA THR A 627 7.87 -7.01 10.06
C THR A 627 7.45 -8.47 9.91
N GLY A 628 8.32 -9.44 10.25
CA GLY A 628 8.00 -10.88 10.17
C GLY A 628 9.05 -11.74 9.46
N LEU A 629 10.05 -11.12 8.83
CA LEU A 629 11.15 -11.84 8.19
C LEU A 629 12.16 -12.36 9.23
N ASP A 630 12.28 -13.69 9.37
CA ASP A 630 13.28 -14.35 10.23
C ASP A 630 14.68 -14.05 9.71
N GLU A 631 15.46 -13.31 10.50
CA GLU A 631 16.77 -12.80 10.09
C GLU A 631 17.79 -13.91 9.89
N ASN A 632 17.74 -14.96 10.73
CA ASN A 632 18.69 -16.05 10.67
C ASN A 632 18.40 -16.96 9.47
N LEU A 633 17.12 -17.22 9.20
CA LEU A 633 16.71 -17.99 8.03
C LEU A 633 17.09 -17.26 6.74
N PHE A 634 16.84 -15.96 6.67
CA PHE A 634 17.13 -15.15 5.49
C PHE A 634 18.64 -15.01 5.25
N THR A 635 19.41 -14.68 6.29
CA THR A 635 20.87 -14.58 6.15
C THR A 635 21.52 -15.93 5.83
N GLY A 636 20.99 -17.03 6.36
CA GLY A 636 21.36 -18.39 5.99
C GLY A 636 21.11 -18.69 4.51
N PHE A 637 19.94 -18.32 3.99
CA PHE A 637 19.59 -18.46 2.58
C PHE A 637 20.54 -17.66 1.67
N ILE A 638 20.78 -16.38 1.98
CA ILE A 638 21.68 -15.52 1.19
C ILE A 638 23.13 -16.05 1.21
N SER A 639 23.58 -16.58 2.33
CA SER A 639 24.91 -17.17 2.47
C SER A 639 25.04 -18.46 1.63
N ALA A 640 24.01 -19.30 1.64
CA ALA A 640 23.95 -20.51 0.82
C ALA A 640 23.94 -20.21 -0.69
N MET A 641 23.23 -19.17 -1.12
CA MET A 641 23.27 -18.72 -2.52
C MET A 641 24.66 -18.22 -2.95
N GLY A 642 25.36 -17.51 -2.06
CA GLY A 642 26.72 -17.05 -2.31
C GLY A 642 27.69 -18.22 -2.51
N SER A 643 27.70 -19.18 -1.57
CA SER A 643 28.57 -20.35 -1.66
C SER A 643 28.26 -21.22 -2.88
N PHE A 644 26.98 -21.35 -3.24
CA PHE A 644 26.56 -22.05 -4.46
C PHE A 644 27.11 -21.38 -5.73
N LYS A 645 27.03 -20.04 -5.83
CA LYS A 645 27.56 -19.29 -6.98
C LYS A 645 29.08 -19.46 -7.12
N ASP A 646 29.81 -19.43 -6.01
CA ASP A 646 31.27 -19.58 -5.98
C ASP A 646 31.70 -21.02 -6.35
N GLU A 647 30.96 -22.02 -5.87
CA GLU A 647 31.20 -23.43 -6.20
C GLU A 647 30.90 -23.72 -7.67
N LEU A 648 29.82 -23.17 -8.20
CA LEU A 648 29.47 -23.25 -9.62
C LEU A 648 30.55 -22.58 -10.50
N ALA A 649 31.02 -21.39 -10.12
CA ALA A 649 32.08 -20.70 -10.85
C ALA A 649 33.40 -21.49 -10.88
N LYS A 650 33.78 -22.12 -9.76
CA LYS A 650 34.94 -23.03 -9.68
C LYS A 650 34.79 -24.23 -10.60
N GLN A 651 33.63 -24.88 -10.59
CA GLN A 651 33.38 -26.06 -11.44
C GLN A 651 33.36 -25.71 -12.92
N MET A 652 32.94 -24.48 -13.27
CA MET A 652 32.93 -23.98 -14.65
C MET A 652 34.26 -23.36 -15.10
N GLY A 653 35.30 -23.38 -14.26
CA GLY A 653 36.62 -22.79 -14.59
C GLY A 653 36.58 -21.26 -14.79
N LEU A 654 35.52 -20.60 -14.34
CA LEU A 654 35.36 -19.15 -14.44
C LEU A 654 36.16 -18.49 -13.32
N GLN A 655 37.02 -17.52 -13.68
CA GLN A 655 37.59 -16.65 -12.65
C GLN A 655 36.45 -15.81 -12.08
N VAL A 656 36.21 -15.93 -10.76
CA VAL A 656 35.31 -15.05 -10.02
C VAL A 656 35.90 -13.64 -10.02
N LYS A 657 35.67 -12.92 -11.11
CA LYS A 657 35.84 -11.48 -11.20
C LYS A 657 34.44 -10.91 -11.25
N ASP A 658 33.94 -10.48 -10.10
CA ASP A 658 33.10 -9.29 -9.95
C ASP A 658 32.66 -9.19 -8.47
N LYS A 659 33.58 -8.73 -7.60
CA LYS A 659 33.15 -8.00 -6.40
C LYS A 659 32.63 -6.65 -6.90
N GLY A 660 31.31 -6.47 -6.91
CA GLY A 660 30.68 -5.18 -7.25
C GLY A 660 29.63 -5.16 -8.36
N LYS A 661 29.04 -6.30 -8.74
CA LYS A 661 27.79 -6.29 -9.53
C LYS A 661 26.62 -6.69 -8.65
N ASP A 662 25.60 -5.85 -8.65
CA ASP A 662 24.32 -6.07 -7.97
C ASP A 662 23.81 -7.48 -8.28
N ASN A 663 23.62 -8.31 -7.25
CA ASN A 663 22.86 -9.54 -7.41
C ASN A 663 21.42 -9.21 -7.05
N VAL A 664 20.59 -9.03 -8.06
CA VAL A 664 19.15 -8.86 -7.89
C VAL A 664 18.53 -10.25 -8.00
N ILE A 665 17.78 -10.63 -6.96
CA ILE A 665 16.98 -11.85 -6.94
C ILE A 665 15.54 -11.40 -6.97
N GLU A 666 14.82 -11.73 -8.03
CA GLU A 666 13.39 -11.46 -8.15
C GLU A 666 12.62 -12.67 -7.57
N TYR A 667 11.70 -12.41 -6.65
CA TYR A 667 10.90 -13.43 -5.98
C TYR A 667 9.47 -12.92 -5.80
N ASN A 668 8.56 -13.39 -6.65
CA ASN A 668 7.15 -13.00 -6.69
C ASN A 668 6.98 -11.46 -6.77
N GLU A 669 6.34 -10.84 -5.78
CA GLU A 669 6.08 -9.39 -5.70
C GLU A 669 7.25 -8.59 -5.09
N PHE A 670 8.37 -9.23 -4.79
CA PHE A 670 9.51 -8.58 -4.16
C PHE A 670 10.81 -8.85 -4.92
N THR A 671 11.73 -7.90 -4.81
CA THR A 671 13.10 -8.02 -5.29
C THR A 671 14.03 -7.93 -4.09
N ILE A 672 15.03 -8.81 -4.06
CA ILE A 672 16.13 -8.79 -3.10
C ILE A 672 17.36 -8.29 -3.85
N THR A 673 17.77 -7.07 -3.55
CA THR A 673 19.02 -6.52 -4.09
C THR A 673 20.14 -6.72 -3.07
N LEU A 674 21.18 -7.46 -3.46
CA LEU A 674 22.38 -7.64 -2.65
C LEU A 674 23.45 -6.63 -3.07
N MET A 675 23.95 -5.89 -2.08
CA MET A 675 25.05 -4.95 -2.24
C MET A 675 26.24 -5.40 -1.38
N ASP A 676 27.31 -5.82 -2.03
CA ASP A 676 28.51 -6.34 -1.38
C ASP A 676 29.54 -5.24 -1.11
N GLY A 677 30.00 -5.16 0.15
CA GLY A 677 31.15 -4.41 0.61
C GLY A 677 32.37 -5.32 0.78
N GLU A 678 33.41 -4.83 1.43
CA GLU A 678 34.59 -5.65 1.74
C GLU A 678 34.30 -6.70 2.82
N TYR A 679 33.62 -6.32 3.89
CA TYR A 679 33.32 -7.12 5.08
C TYR A 679 31.81 -7.26 5.36
N LEU A 680 30.99 -6.37 4.81
CA LEU A 680 29.56 -6.31 5.05
C LEU A 680 28.78 -6.42 3.73
N ARG A 681 27.65 -7.13 3.77
CA ARG A 681 26.64 -7.19 2.70
C ARG A 681 25.35 -6.56 3.19
N LEU A 682 24.74 -5.75 2.34
CA LEU A 682 23.37 -5.29 2.53
C LEU A 682 22.43 -6.13 1.69
N GLY A 683 21.42 -6.73 2.32
CA GLY A 683 20.26 -7.31 1.66
C GLY A 683 19.09 -6.34 1.72
N LEU A 684 18.69 -5.78 0.58
CA LEU A 684 17.54 -4.89 0.47
C LEU A 684 16.37 -5.65 -0.13
N VAL A 685 15.30 -5.82 0.64
CA VAL A 685 14.02 -6.40 0.17
C VAL A 685 13.10 -5.24 -0.20
N SER A 686 12.62 -5.19 -1.43
CA SER A 686 11.74 -4.13 -1.94
C SER A 686 10.65 -4.65 -2.87
N TYR A 687 9.52 -3.97 -2.99
CA TYR A 687 8.45 -4.34 -3.95
C TYR A 687 8.88 -4.22 -5.41
N ASP A 688 9.75 -3.26 -5.72
CA ASP A 688 10.22 -2.98 -7.08
C ASP A 688 11.73 -3.16 -7.18
N SER A 689 12.21 -3.42 -8.40
CA SER A 689 13.64 -3.42 -8.72
C SER A 689 14.25 -2.04 -8.45
N LEU A 690 15.35 -2.00 -7.70
CA LEU A 690 16.00 -0.75 -7.30
C LEU A 690 16.76 -0.07 -8.44
N GLY A 691 16.59 1.25 -8.58
CA GLY A 691 17.27 2.08 -9.56
C GLY A 691 18.75 2.36 -9.26
N VAL A 692 19.43 3.04 -10.19
CA VAL A 692 20.89 3.28 -10.13
C VAL A 692 21.29 4.16 -8.95
N LEU A 693 20.48 5.17 -8.61
CA LEU A 693 20.85 6.17 -7.60
C LEU A 693 20.82 5.60 -6.17
N ILE A 694 19.83 4.76 -5.84
CA ILE A 694 19.76 4.11 -4.52
C ILE A 694 20.91 3.13 -4.34
N LYS A 695 21.25 2.35 -5.36
CA LYS A 695 22.37 1.40 -5.32
C LYS A 695 23.71 2.10 -5.15
N LYS A 696 23.92 3.22 -5.85
CA LYS A 696 25.11 4.06 -5.66
C LYS A 696 25.23 4.56 -4.22
N LYS A 697 24.13 5.03 -3.63
CA LYS A 697 24.10 5.47 -2.22
C LYS A 697 24.30 4.33 -1.24
N CYS A 698 23.73 3.14 -1.51
CA CYS A 698 24.00 1.94 -0.72
C CYS A 698 25.48 1.62 -0.68
N GLY A 699 26.17 1.64 -1.83
CA GLY A 699 27.62 1.47 -1.87
C GLY A 699 28.38 2.51 -1.04
N GLN A 700 27.99 3.78 -1.13
CA GLN A 700 28.62 4.86 -0.33
C GLN A 700 28.43 4.67 1.18
N VAL A 701 27.22 4.32 1.59
CA VAL A 701 26.88 4.09 3.00
C VAL A 701 27.60 2.85 3.52
N LEU A 702 27.66 1.79 2.72
CA LEU A 702 28.37 0.56 3.03
C LEU A 702 29.86 0.82 3.25
N THR A 703 30.54 1.50 2.32
CA THR A 703 31.95 1.88 2.48
C THR A 703 32.18 2.76 3.71
N ALA A 704 31.28 3.73 3.97
CA ALA A 704 31.39 4.59 5.15
C ALA A 704 31.22 3.81 6.46
N TYR A 705 30.28 2.86 6.49
CA TYR A 705 30.03 2.01 7.66
C TYR A 705 31.20 1.05 7.91
N GLU A 706 31.72 0.40 6.87
CA GLU A 706 32.88 -0.48 6.97
C GLU A 706 34.13 0.26 7.43
N THR A 707 34.35 1.49 6.94
CA THR A 707 35.47 2.33 7.38
C THR A 707 35.35 2.70 8.86
N LYS A 708 34.13 2.94 9.35
CA LYS A 708 33.87 3.31 10.74
C LYS A 708 34.09 2.12 11.68
N HIS A 709 33.69 0.92 11.27
CA HIS A 709 33.67 -0.30 12.08
C HIS A 709 34.71 -1.34 11.62
N ILE A 710 35.81 -0.89 11.02
CA ILE A 710 36.77 -1.75 10.32
C ILE A 710 37.40 -2.80 11.23
N ASP A 711 37.76 -2.41 12.46
CA ASP A 711 38.41 -3.29 13.42
C ASP A 711 37.43 -4.37 13.95
N ASP A 712 36.17 -3.99 14.15
CA ASP A 712 35.11 -4.88 14.66
C ASP A 712 34.61 -5.84 13.59
N LEU A 713 34.43 -5.38 12.35
CA LEU A 713 34.01 -6.22 11.22
C LEU A 713 35.12 -7.21 10.85
N LYS A 714 36.39 -6.78 10.82
CA LYS A 714 37.50 -7.65 10.45
C LYS A 714 37.78 -8.75 11.47
N ASN A 715 37.52 -8.49 12.75
CA ASN A 715 37.74 -9.45 13.84
C ASN A 715 36.40 -9.91 14.44
N PHE A 716 35.33 -9.96 13.65
CA PHE A 716 34.00 -10.26 14.16
C PHE A 716 33.90 -11.68 14.72
N GLU A 717 33.76 -11.81 16.05
CA GLU A 717 33.62 -13.09 16.77
C GLU A 717 32.15 -13.43 17.14
N GLY A 718 31.17 -12.64 16.69
CA GLY A 718 29.74 -12.87 16.94
C GLY A 718 29.05 -11.87 17.88
N GLU A 719 29.75 -10.84 18.37
CA GLU A 719 29.18 -9.83 19.27
C GLU A 719 28.39 -8.75 18.51
N ILE A 720 27.08 -8.94 18.37
CA ILE A 720 26.21 -8.05 17.55
C ILE A 720 26.02 -6.65 18.17
N GLN A 721 26.16 -6.50 19.50
CA GLN A 721 25.87 -5.25 20.22
C GLN A 721 26.80 -4.07 19.83
N VAL A 722 27.88 -4.32 19.11
CA VAL A 722 28.81 -3.29 18.64
C VAL A 722 28.19 -2.43 17.51
N PHE A 723 27.18 -2.95 16.82
CA PHE A 723 26.59 -2.35 15.60
C PHE A 723 25.26 -1.61 15.84
N ASN A 724 25.05 -1.09 17.05
CA ASN A 724 23.79 -0.43 17.44
C ASN A 724 23.52 0.90 16.70
N ASP A 725 24.50 1.44 15.98
CA ASP A 725 24.41 2.68 15.19
C ASP A 725 24.05 2.44 13.72
N PHE A 726 23.88 1.17 13.31
CA PHE A 726 23.53 0.79 11.94
C PHE A 726 22.25 1.48 11.43
N GLU A 727 21.17 1.45 12.22
CA GLU A 727 19.90 2.06 11.83
C GLU A 727 20.05 3.55 11.54
N GLU A 728 20.72 4.30 12.43
CA GLU A 728 20.92 5.75 12.27
C GLU A 728 21.73 6.08 11.00
N ILE A 729 22.79 5.31 10.73
CA ILE A 729 23.65 5.53 9.57
C ILE A 729 22.91 5.24 8.25
N ILE A 730 22.15 4.15 8.21
CA ILE A 730 21.37 3.77 7.02
C ILE A 730 20.22 4.74 6.80
N ASP A 731 19.48 5.12 7.86
CA ASP A 731 18.38 6.08 7.77
C ASP A 731 18.83 7.40 7.15
N LYS A 732 19.97 7.91 7.60
CA LYS A 732 20.55 9.16 7.10
C LYS A 732 21.16 9.01 5.71
N GLY A 733 21.81 7.88 5.44
CA GLY A 733 22.51 7.64 4.19
C GLY A 733 21.57 7.38 3.00
N LEU A 734 20.50 6.63 3.26
CA LEU A 734 19.52 6.20 2.25
C LEU A 734 18.21 7.00 2.31
N ASP A 735 18.09 7.96 3.23
CA ASP A 735 16.87 8.78 3.40
C ASP A 735 15.64 7.94 3.84
N MET A 736 15.83 6.85 4.60
CA MET A 736 14.76 5.92 5.01
C MET A 736 13.70 6.53 5.93
N ASN A 737 13.96 7.72 6.47
CA ASN A 737 12.96 8.51 7.20
C ASN A 737 11.72 8.83 6.36
N LEU A 738 11.81 8.77 5.02
CA LEU A 738 10.66 8.85 4.11
C LEU A 738 9.62 7.74 4.33
N ASN A 739 10.02 6.61 4.93
CA ASN A 739 9.16 5.47 5.27
C ASN A 739 8.74 5.44 6.75
N LYS A 740 9.12 6.45 7.53
CA LYS A 740 8.75 6.57 8.95
C LYS A 740 7.60 7.56 9.12
N LYS A 741 6.74 7.29 10.10
CA LYS A 741 5.65 8.21 10.45
C LYS A 741 6.24 9.57 10.79
N SER A 742 5.67 10.62 10.21
CA SER A 742 6.20 11.97 10.23
C SER A 742 5.10 12.99 10.50
N ILE A 743 5.50 14.14 11.00
CA ILE A 743 4.66 15.34 11.13
C ILE A 743 5.23 16.46 10.24
N ILE A 744 4.42 17.48 9.96
CA ILE A 744 4.86 18.63 9.17
C ILE A 744 5.66 19.62 10.02
N ASN A 745 6.79 20.05 9.50
CA ASN A 745 7.55 21.18 10.00
C ASN A 745 6.92 22.50 9.53
N THR A 746 5.91 22.98 10.25
CA THR A 746 5.16 24.20 9.90
C THR A 746 6.07 25.42 9.68
N LYS A 747 7.18 25.53 10.42
CA LYS A 747 8.16 26.62 10.26
C LYS A 747 8.89 26.59 8.92
N GLN A 748 9.17 25.40 8.38
CA GLN A 748 9.79 25.25 7.06
C GLN A 748 8.75 25.30 5.95
N LEU A 749 7.54 24.76 6.18
CA LEU A 749 6.44 24.81 5.22
C LEU A 749 6.06 26.25 4.85
N ASN A 750 5.99 27.15 5.85
CA ASN A 750 5.70 28.58 5.63
C ASN A 750 6.77 29.32 4.80
N LYS A 751 7.94 28.71 4.58
CA LYS A 751 9.05 29.27 3.79
C LYS A 751 9.28 28.51 2.49
N TYR A 752 8.53 27.43 2.25
CA TYR A 752 8.74 26.54 1.12
C TYR A 752 8.02 27.06 -0.12
N ASP A 753 8.79 27.36 -1.17
CA ASP A 753 8.25 27.85 -2.44
C ASP A 753 7.72 26.67 -3.27
N ALA A 754 6.41 26.41 -3.18
CA ALA A 754 5.73 25.32 -3.86
C ALA A 754 4.33 25.71 -4.33
N PRO A 755 3.70 24.93 -5.23
CA PRO A 755 2.32 25.19 -5.65
C PRO A 755 1.37 25.26 -4.46
N GLU A 756 0.46 26.24 -4.46
CA GLU A 756 -0.51 26.47 -3.38
C GLU A 756 -1.32 25.21 -3.07
N SER A 757 -1.75 24.46 -4.10
CA SER A 757 -2.43 23.17 -3.95
C SER A 757 -1.61 22.12 -3.19
N PHE A 758 -0.29 22.13 -3.33
CA PHE A 758 0.57 21.20 -2.59
C PHE A 758 0.71 21.63 -1.12
N ILE A 759 0.83 22.93 -0.87
CA ILE A 759 0.86 23.48 0.49
C ILE A 759 -0.46 23.19 1.22
N THR A 760 -1.61 23.35 0.55
CA THR A 760 -2.93 22.99 1.11
C THR A 760 -2.97 21.52 1.51
N ILE A 761 -2.61 20.59 0.62
CA ILE A 761 -2.59 19.16 0.94
C ILE A 761 -1.67 18.85 2.13
N LEU A 762 -0.51 19.50 2.23
CA LEU A 762 0.39 19.32 3.37
C LEU A 762 -0.17 19.90 4.67
N ASN A 763 -0.90 21.01 4.62
CA ASN A 763 -1.59 21.57 5.78
C ASN A 763 -2.74 20.67 6.25
N ASP A 764 -3.52 20.08 5.33
CA ASP A 764 -4.58 19.12 5.64
C ASP A 764 -4.03 17.82 6.26
N LEU A 765 -2.81 17.43 5.86
CA LEU A 765 -2.11 16.31 6.52
C LEU A 765 -1.59 16.69 7.91
N ASN A 766 -1.30 17.96 8.16
CA ASN A 766 -0.84 18.45 9.46
C ASN A 766 -1.96 18.52 10.50
N SER A 767 -3.23 18.61 10.11
CA SER A 767 -4.37 18.58 11.04
C SER A 767 -4.67 17.17 11.59
N ARG A 768 -4.06 16.12 11.02
CA ARG A 768 -4.20 14.74 11.51
C ARG A 768 -3.36 14.52 12.77
N SER A 769 -4.01 14.18 13.88
CA SER A 769 -3.38 14.02 15.20
C SER A 769 -2.39 12.85 15.30
N ASP A 770 -2.46 11.88 14.38
CA ASP A 770 -1.68 10.67 14.44
C ASP A 770 -0.38 10.73 13.61
N GLY A 771 -0.20 11.72 12.74
CA GLY A 771 0.92 11.83 11.79
C GLY A 771 0.72 11.00 10.51
N PHE A 772 1.60 11.11 9.53
CA PHE A 772 1.45 10.46 8.21
C PHE A 772 2.76 9.84 7.71
N TYR A 773 2.69 8.97 6.71
CA TYR A 773 3.88 8.46 6.03
C TYR A 773 4.14 9.28 4.75
N PRO A 774 5.31 9.91 4.58
CA PRO A 774 5.62 10.67 3.37
C PRO A 774 5.43 9.87 2.08
N ALA A 775 5.73 8.56 2.11
CA ALA A 775 5.51 7.63 1.01
C ALA A 775 4.04 7.59 0.49
N GLU A 776 3.05 7.84 1.35
CA GLU A 776 1.62 7.78 0.99
C GLU A 776 1.13 9.07 0.32
N ILE A 777 1.87 10.18 0.44
CA ILE A 777 1.48 11.48 -0.11
C ILE A 777 1.40 11.42 -1.64
N THR A 778 2.24 10.62 -2.30
CA THR A 778 2.27 10.51 -3.77
C THR A 778 0.88 10.23 -4.34
N LEU A 779 0.15 9.26 -3.78
CA LEU A 779 -1.18 8.88 -4.26
C LEU A 779 -2.20 10.03 -4.07
N ILE A 780 -2.10 10.77 -2.96
CA ILE A 780 -2.91 11.95 -2.69
C ILE A 780 -2.62 13.03 -3.73
N LEU A 781 -1.36 13.31 -4.05
CA LEU A 781 -1.01 14.33 -5.05
C LEU A 781 -1.44 13.95 -6.46
N VAL A 782 -1.26 12.68 -6.85
CA VAL A 782 -1.73 12.21 -8.16
C VAL A 782 -3.24 12.42 -8.29
N ARG A 783 -4.00 12.09 -7.23
CA ARG A 783 -5.46 12.23 -7.21
C ARG A 783 -5.91 13.69 -7.19
N GLU A 784 -5.41 14.48 -6.24
CA GLU A 784 -5.92 15.82 -5.96
C GLU A 784 -5.34 16.88 -6.91
N MET A 785 -4.12 16.70 -7.40
CA MET A 785 -3.46 17.66 -8.30
C MET A 785 -3.50 17.24 -9.77
N ASN A 786 -3.95 16.02 -10.08
CA ASN A 786 -3.98 15.45 -11.44
C ASN A 786 -2.61 15.54 -12.16
N ILE A 787 -1.54 15.18 -11.42
CA ILE A 787 -0.16 15.15 -11.90
C ILE A 787 0.32 13.71 -12.07
N SER A 788 1.39 13.51 -12.86
CA SER A 788 1.98 12.17 -13.00
C SER A 788 2.61 11.71 -11.68
N GLU A 789 2.65 10.39 -11.45
CA GLU A 789 3.31 9.79 -10.28
C GLU A 789 4.77 10.26 -10.13
N GLN A 790 5.49 10.41 -11.26
CA GLN A 790 6.87 10.92 -11.27
C GLN A 790 6.97 12.36 -10.76
N GLU A 791 6.02 13.20 -11.12
CA GLU A 791 5.94 14.60 -10.66
C GLU A 791 5.59 14.66 -9.17
N ALA A 792 4.64 13.83 -8.72
CA ALA A 792 4.30 13.68 -7.31
C ALA A 792 5.49 13.20 -6.47
N ASN A 793 6.16 12.12 -6.88
CA ASN A 793 7.35 11.57 -6.21
C ASN A 793 8.47 12.60 -6.07
N PHE A 794 8.72 13.37 -7.13
CA PHE A 794 9.70 14.46 -7.09
C PHE A 794 9.32 15.54 -6.06
N MET A 795 8.04 15.95 -6.04
CA MET A 795 7.56 16.99 -5.11
C MET A 795 7.67 16.56 -3.64
N VAL A 796 7.34 15.31 -3.33
CA VAL A 796 7.47 14.75 -1.98
C VAL A 796 8.96 14.68 -1.58
N TYR A 797 9.82 14.23 -2.48
CA TYR A 797 11.26 14.15 -2.20
C TYR A 797 11.90 15.53 -1.95
N GLU A 798 11.54 16.54 -2.73
CA GLU A 798 12.04 17.91 -2.51
C GLU A 798 11.50 18.49 -1.20
N ALA A 799 10.24 18.22 -0.83
CA ALA A 799 9.71 18.60 0.48
C ALA A 799 10.51 17.96 1.62
N TYR A 800 10.85 16.67 1.50
CA TYR A 800 11.71 15.99 2.46
C TYR A 800 13.10 16.67 2.57
N LYS A 801 13.74 17.00 1.45
CA LYS A 801 15.05 17.67 1.45
C LYS A 801 15.01 19.09 2.01
N ASN A 802 13.87 19.76 1.92
CA ASN A 802 13.61 21.05 2.57
C ASN A 802 13.17 20.92 4.04
N GLN A 803 13.31 19.72 4.63
CA GLN A 803 13.02 19.45 6.04
C GLN A 803 11.56 19.71 6.43
N ILE A 804 10.64 19.51 5.47
CA ILE A 804 9.20 19.64 5.69
C ILE A 804 8.66 18.47 6.51
N PHE A 805 9.23 17.28 6.37
CA PHE A 805 8.82 16.10 7.14
C PHE A 805 9.75 15.89 8.32
N LEU A 806 9.19 15.83 9.53
CA LEU A 806 9.90 15.51 10.77
C LEU A 806 9.46 14.11 11.22
N PRO A 807 10.36 13.12 11.24
CA PRO A 807 10.04 11.79 11.76
C PRO A 807 9.61 11.88 13.22
N THR A 808 8.50 11.24 13.57
CA THR A 808 8.10 11.11 14.97
C THR A 808 9.04 10.12 15.65
N LYS A 809 9.55 10.49 16.84
CA LYS A 809 10.29 9.52 17.66
C LYS A 809 9.27 8.53 18.21
N LEU A 810 9.36 7.27 17.80
CA LEU A 810 8.73 6.16 18.53
C LEU A 810 9.30 6.21 19.96
N GLU A 811 8.43 6.41 20.96
CA GLU A 811 8.78 6.04 22.33
C GLU A 811 9.07 4.52 22.29
N ARG A 812 10.29 4.16 22.68
CA ARG A 812 10.80 2.78 22.68
C ARG A 812 10.05 1.89 23.65
#